data_AF-E1ZLX9-F1
#
_entry.id   AF-E1ZLX9-F1
#
_cell.length_a   1.000
_cell.length_b   1.000
_cell.length_c   1.000
_cell.angle_alpha   90.00
_cell.angle_beta   90.00
_cell.angle_gamma   90.00
#
_symmetry.space_group_name_H-M   'P 1'
#
loop_
_entity.id
_entity.type
_entity.pdbx_description
1 polymer ?
#
loop_
_entity_poly.entity_id
_entity_poly.type
_entity_poly.pdbx_seq_one_letter_code
_entity_poly.pdbx_strand_id
1 'polypeptide(L)'
;MRVHTLLLLCLAAAAAAPASAAKKCGVRNRNKPCADRRACCNKKGYCGKSAPYCAAINCVSGPCQTWEDAIQTNERPIPSYPVQFNVLAYDDTKAVLAALKAASAAAARLGVPKTGMGNEGQAGVAVLLPAGRYRITQFIELTQSNVAVRGEGVDKTVLYFPRALQHVYGNLMAWSYMGGFLTCRGRRYDSAVTQFQLARVTGAARKGDRRLSVDTTRGITAGRWIRLYATKPLATGPRRQLLGEEQEGRERVKVQVEPWEAEAEMELWEEEEEPQPQPISRRQLTEKQQATSEDDGGSSSGSSKKKGSKRRMCGRKGDRHRCRRIRKAMKEWEKEAEALGLGQPEVPGASSSGEEGDEQGGEKAPATSAAGTLDAYIFFNNAVDSGKSPFGGERIRFISRVSAVGSGWIELERPLPYDLRPEWQVAVYSFEHSVQHVGYEDFTVEFQWDTYPAHFGAKGYNAFRFQSCANAWIRNVRIIDADNGAESINCDLITMQNITLEFTRNRGNKGVGYSSGHHGLWAAASSLVHFTDLTFKGRFIHDLTLDVWSQECAYTNSRGVDMSMDMHRGGVHNNLWSNIDVGLGSRTFQSSGAASKGAHAAANNTWWNIYASSRPTASLAIPDCGYGPLLNYVGGFGPPAKGAAGIAGPGSPAGTPTPLFPAYCTPGVAWWVEQKRAGAALSPPDLFPAMVATRQQRLAIPAVRRPKN
;
A
#
# COMPACT_ATOMS: atom_id res chain seq x y z
N MET A 1 74.18 -30.62 -48.55
CA MET A 1 74.18 -30.16 -49.96
C MET A 1 72.76 -29.78 -50.36
N ARG A 2 72.64 -28.85 -51.32
CA ARG A 2 71.48 -28.50 -52.18
C ARG A 2 70.09 -29.16 -51.94
N VAL A 3 69.08 -28.28 -51.83
CA VAL A 3 67.79 -28.27 -52.58
C VAL A 3 66.89 -29.53 -52.49
N HIS A 4 65.65 -29.37 -51.99
CA HIS A 4 64.45 -29.43 -52.84
C HIS A 4 63.16 -28.89 -52.18
N THR A 5 62.36 -28.26 -53.03
CA THR A 5 61.09 -27.55 -52.80
C THR A 5 59.93 -28.51 -52.51
N LEU A 6 58.92 -28.08 -51.75
CA LEU A 6 57.53 -28.22 -52.21
C LEU A 6 56.64 -27.07 -51.70
N LEU A 7 55.73 -26.61 -52.55
CA LEU A 7 54.86 -25.46 -52.34
C LEU A 7 53.48 -25.92 -51.86
N LEU A 8 52.88 -25.22 -50.89
CA LEU A 8 51.42 -25.25 -50.69
C LEU A 8 50.95 -23.96 -50.03
N LEU A 9 50.18 -23.16 -50.78
CA LEU A 9 49.44 -22.02 -50.24
C LEU A 9 48.22 -22.52 -49.46
N CYS A 10 47.93 -21.93 -48.30
CA CYS A 10 46.61 -21.33 -48.10
C CYS A 10 46.55 -20.36 -46.90
N LEU A 11 46.02 -19.17 -47.21
CA LEU A 11 45.58 -18.05 -46.39
C LEU A 11 45.47 -18.20 -44.85
N ALA A 12 45.95 -17.15 -44.17
CA ALA A 12 45.65 -16.89 -42.76
C ALA A 12 44.16 -16.62 -42.50
N ALA A 13 43.60 -17.26 -41.48
CA ALA A 13 42.26 -17.00 -41.00
C ALA A 13 42.22 -15.73 -40.13
N ALA A 14 41.76 -14.61 -40.69
CA ALA A 14 41.41 -13.42 -39.91
C ALA A 14 40.09 -13.66 -39.15
N ALA A 15 40.09 -13.43 -37.84
CA ALA A 15 38.90 -13.59 -37.01
C ALA A 15 38.06 -12.30 -36.94
N ALA A 16 36.87 -12.27 -37.59
CA ALA A 16 35.79 -11.33 -37.27
C ALA A 16 34.43 -11.68 -37.91
N ALA A 17 33.50 -12.23 -37.12
CA ALA A 17 32.03 -12.16 -37.29
C ALA A 17 31.36 -12.78 -36.03
N PRO A 18 30.15 -12.39 -35.59
CA PRO A 18 29.12 -11.67 -36.34
C PRO A 18 28.60 -10.36 -35.70
N ALA A 19 28.15 -9.42 -36.54
CA ALA A 19 27.35 -8.27 -36.11
C ALA A 19 25.91 -8.42 -36.64
N SER A 20 24.96 -8.81 -35.78
CA SER A 20 23.53 -8.81 -36.14
C SER A 20 23.01 -7.37 -36.25
N ALA A 21 22.36 -7.03 -37.36
CA ALA A 21 22.00 -5.65 -37.72
C ALA A 21 21.13 -4.92 -36.67
N ALA A 22 21.57 -3.72 -36.27
CA ALA A 22 20.88 -2.91 -35.29
C ALA A 22 19.69 -2.13 -35.91
N LYS A 23 18.46 -2.45 -35.48
CA LYS A 23 17.26 -1.64 -35.79
C LYS A 23 17.24 -0.34 -34.96
N LYS A 24 16.79 0.77 -35.56
CA LYS A 24 16.64 2.07 -34.90
C LYS A 24 15.36 2.13 -34.05
N CYS A 25 15.45 2.47 -32.76
CA CYS A 25 14.31 2.64 -31.83
C CYS A 25 14.71 3.56 -30.64
N GLY A 26 13.79 3.84 -29.70
CA GLY A 26 14.09 4.58 -28.47
C GLY A 26 14.19 6.11 -28.64
N VAL A 27 14.81 6.79 -27.65
CA VAL A 27 14.69 8.25 -27.44
C VAL A 27 15.05 9.10 -28.66
N ARG A 28 16.21 8.85 -29.30
CA ARG A 28 16.62 9.57 -30.52
C ARG A 28 15.78 9.21 -31.76
N ASN A 29 14.93 8.20 -31.69
CA ASN A 29 14.02 7.80 -32.77
C ASN A 29 12.54 8.02 -32.37
N ARG A 30 12.23 9.19 -31.79
CA ARG A 30 10.88 9.60 -31.37
C ARG A 30 10.17 8.60 -30.45
N ASN A 31 10.91 7.99 -29.51
CA ASN A 31 10.41 6.95 -28.60
C ASN A 31 9.77 5.73 -29.29
N LYS A 32 10.09 5.45 -30.56
CA LYS A 32 9.57 4.25 -31.26
C LYS A 32 9.92 2.97 -30.49
N PRO A 33 8.98 2.04 -30.27
CA PRO A 33 9.23 0.81 -29.55
C PRO A 33 10.17 -0.12 -30.32
N CYS A 34 11.02 -0.86 -29.59
CA CYS A 34 11.95 -1.84 -30.17
C CYS A 34 11.25 -3.18 -30.37
N ALA A 35 11.51 -3.85 -31.51
CA ALA A 35 10.82 -5.10 -31.88
C ALA A 35 11.17 -6.28 -30.96
N ASP A 36 12.44 -6.39 -30.52
CA ASP A 36 12.83 -7.25 -29.39
C ASP A 36 12.88 -6.38 -28.14
N ARG A 37 11.91 -6.59 -27.23
CA ARG A 37 11.82 -5.86 -25.95
C ARG A 37 12.94 -6.21 -24.97
N ARG A 38 13.74 -7.25 -25.23
CA ARG A 38 14.82 -7.75 -24.35
C ARG A 38 16.22 -7.23 -24.75
N ALA A 39 16.31 -6.19 -25.59
CA ALA A 39 17.55 -5.77 -26.26
C ALA A 39 17.76 -4.24 -26.33
N CYS A 40 17.21 -3.48 -25.37
CA CYS A 40 17.12 -2.00 -25.45
C CYS A 40 17.88 -1.28 -24.33
N CYS A 41 19.07 -0.72 -24.62
CA CYS A 41 19.85 0.05 -23.64
C CYS A 41 20.72 1.21 -24.22
N ASN A 42 20.62 1.59 -25.52
CA ASN A 42 21.53 2.61 -26.09
C ASN A 42 20.88 3.99 -26.36
N LYS A 43 21.40 5.03 -25.67
CA LYS A 43 21.06 6.47 -25.81
C LYS A 43 21.18 7.02 -27.26
N LYS A 44 21.91 6.33 -28.14
CA LYS A 44 22.04 6.65 -29.57
C LYS A 44 20.88 6.16 -30.46
N GLY A 45 19.99 5.31 -29.94
CA GLY A 45 18.76 4.87 -30.60
C GLY A 45 18.87 3.57 -31.41
N TYR A 46 19.57 2.56 -30.86
CA TYR A 46 19.86 1.27 -31.50
C TYR A 46 19.64 0.09 -30.54
N CYS A 47 19.13 -1.05 -31.04
CA CYS A 47 19.03 -2.31 -30.27
C CYS A 47 20.37 -3.06 -30.20
N GLY A 48 20.64 -3.79 -29.12
CA GLY A 48 21.80 -4.68 -28.96
C GLY A 48 21.80 -5.44 -27.63
N LYS A 49 22.50 -6.58 -27.55
CA LYS A 49 22.56 -7.47 -26.36
C LYS A 49 23.94 -7.58 -25.70
N SER A 50 24.96 -6.88 -26.22
CA SER A 50 26.35 -6.96 -25.73
C SER A 50 26.73 -5.77 -24.85
N ALA A 51 27.81 -5.92 -24.07
CA ALA A 51 28.27 -4.94 -23.08
C ALA A 51 28.36 -3.47 -23.59
N PRO A 52 28.82 -3.15 -24.82
CA PRO A 52 28.84 -1.76 -25.32
C PRO A 52 27.46 -1.09 -25.42
N TYR A 53 26.38 -1.88 -25.44
CA TYR A 53 25.00 -1.39 -25.45
C TYR A 53 24.41 -1.31 -24.04
N CYS A 54 25.03 -1.94 -23.03
CA CYS A 54 24.43 -2.20 -21.71
C CYS A 54 25.27 -1.77 -20.50
N ALA A 55 26.58 -1.56 -20.65
CA ALA A 55 27.53 -1.32 -19.55
C ALA A 55 27.64 0.15 -19.08
N ALA A 56 26.56 0.93 -19.19
CA ALA A 56 26.57 2.38 -18.91
C ALA A 56 25.33 2.85 -18.10
N ILE A 57 25.06 2.18 -16.98
CA ILE A 57 24.23 2.63 -15.83
C ILE A 57 22.72 2.90 -16.12
N ASN A 58 22.28 3.06 -17.37
CA ASN A 58 20.93 3.52 -17.71
C ASN A 58 20.21 2.66 -18.77
N CYS A 59 19.53 1.60 -18.31
CA CYS A 59 18.43 0.98 -19.05
C CYS A 59 17.13 1.32 -18.31
N VAL A 60 16.50 2.45 -18.67
CA VAL A 60 15.42 3.11 -17.91
C VAL A 60 14.11 2.28 -17.82
N SER A 61 14.04 1.11 -18.48
CA SER A 61 12.94 0.13 -18.37
C SER A 61 13.36 -1.33 -18.64
N GLY A 62 14.67 -1.62 -18.55
CA GLY A 62 15.27 -2.99 -18.62
C GLY A 62 15.15 -3.76 -19.95
N PRO A 63 15.78 -4.95 -20.07
CA PRO A 63 16.84 -5.51 -19.22
C PRO A 63 18.18 -5.62 -19.97
N CYS A 64 19.29 -5.51 -19.23
CA CYS A 64 20.60 -6.02 -19.66
C CYS A 64 21.55 -6.11 -18.46
N GLN A 65 21.51 -7.20 -17.70
CA GLN A 65 22.54 -7.60 -16.74
C GLN A 65 22.74 -9.11 -16.80
N THR A 66 23.96 -9.57 -16.49
CA THR A 66 24.29 -10.99 -16.30
C THR A 66 23.74 -11.49 -14.96
N TRP A 67 23.63 -12.81 -14.80
CA TRP A 67 22.43 -13.43 -14.25
C TRP A 67 22.55 -14.02 -12.84
N GLU A 68 23.61 -13.68 -12.08
CA GLU A 68 23.98 -14.46 -10.88
C GLU A 68 23.94 -13.72 -9.51
N ASP A 69 23.84 -12.37 -9.45
CA ASP A 69 24.06 -11.61 -8.18
C ASP A 69 22.95 -10.59 -7.75
N ALA A 70 21.73 -10.64 -8.29
CA ALA A 70 20.73 -9.56 -8.12
C ALA A 70 19.74 -9.78 -6.95
N ILE A 71 19.98 -9.14 -5.79
CA ILE A 71 19.18 -9.31 -4.57
C ILE A 71 18.96 -7.99 -3.80
N GLN A 72 17.80 -7.90 -3.12
CA GLN A 72 17.24 -6.77 -2.35
C GLN A 72 16.37 -5.75 -3.16
N THR A 73 15.45 -4.92 -2.64
CA THR A 73 14.77 -4.79 -1.33
C THR A 73 13.23 -4.67 -1.54
N ASN A 74 12.26 -5.38 -0.94
CA ASN A 74 12.16 -6.73 -0.34
C ASN A 74 13.44 -7.56 -0.49
N GLU A 75 14.02 -8.03 0.61
CA GLU A 75 15.48 -8.26 0.63
C GLU A 75 16.01 -9.47 -0.16
N ARG A 76 15.13 -10.21 -0.85
CA ARG A 76 15.44 -11.11 -1.98
C ARG A 76 14.34 -11.02 -3.06
N PRO A 77 14.61 -11.42 -4.32
CA PRO A 77 13.55 -11.79 -5.24
C PRO A 77 12.62 -12.79 -4.56
N ILE A 78 11.31 -12.73 -4.85
CA ILE A 78 10.33 -13.64 -4.27
C ILE A 78 10.82 -15.09 -4.46
N PRO A 79 11.07 -15.84 -3.38
CA PRO A 79 11.80 -17.09 -3.45
C PRO A 79 11.02 -18.14 -4.26
N SER A 80 11.73 -19.10 -4.83
CA SER A 80 11.10 -20.25 -5.48
C SER A 80 11.44 -21.51 -4.68
N TYR A 81 10.46 -22.01 -3.93
CA TYR A 81 10.65 -23.22 -3.15
C TYR A 81 10.52 -24.49 -4.00
N PRO A 82 11.25 -25.56 -3.66
CA PRO A 82 11.05 -26.87 -4.25
C PRO A 82 9.64 -27.39 -3.93
N VAL A 83 8.97 -27.95 -4.93
CA VAL A 83 7.72 -28.68 -4.75
C VAL A 83 8.03 -30.00 -4.06
N GLN A 84 7.42 -30.25 -2.91
CA GLN A 84 7.52 -31.53 -2.18
C GLN A 84 6.16 -32.22 -2.04
N PHE A 85 5.06 -31.48 -2.18
CA PHE A 85 3.70 -32.00 -2.00
C PHE A 85 2.83 -31.61 -3.19
N ASN A 86 2.07 -32.56 -3.70
CA ASN A 86 1.19 -32.39 -4.86
C ASN A 86 -0.24 -32.81 -4.50
N VAL A 87 -1.23 -32.00 -4.88
CA VAL A 87 -2.65 -32.24 -4.63
C VAL A 87 -3.26 -33.07 -5.77
N LEU A 88 -3.06 -34.38 -5.71
CA LEU A 88 -3.45 -35.34 -6.76
C LEU A 88 -4.92 -35.82 -6.72
N ALA A 89 -5.78 -35.25 -5.86
CA ALA A 89 -7.14 -35.74 -5.65
C ALA A 89 -8.19 -34.62 -5.57
N TYR A 90 -9.18 -34.66 -6.47
CA TYR A 90 -10.20 -33.63 -6.73
C TYR A 90 -11.38 -33.61 -5.71
N ASP A 91 -11.12 -33.75 -4.40
CA ASP A 91 -12.08 -33.40 -3.33
C ASP A 91 -11.58 -32.16 -2.58
N ASP A 92 -11.90 -31.02 -3.20
CA ASP A 92 -10.90 -30.00 -3.52
C ASP A 92 -10.35 -29.18 -2.36
N THR A 93 -11.08 -29.10 -1.24
CA THR A 93 -10.57 -28.36 -0.07
C THR A 93 -9.79 -29.26 0.88
N LYS A 94 -10.16 -30.55 0.99
CA LYS A 94 -9.53 -31.46 1.97
C LYS A 94 -8.14 -31.87 1.52
N ALA A 95 -7.97 -32.15 0.23
CA ALA A 95 -6.69 -32.56 -0.33
C ALA A 95 -5.65 -31.42 -0.22
N VAL A 96 -6.03 -30.18 -0.55
CA VAL A 96 -5.20 -28.97 -0.36
C VAL A 96 -4.80 -28.80 1.12
N LEU A 97 -5.75 -28.91 2.05
CA LEU A 97 -5.46 -28.79 3.49
C LEU A 97 -4.59 -29.92 4.03
N ALA A 98 -4.66 -31.13 3.47
CA ALA A 98 -3.82 -32.26 3.84
C ALA A 98 -2.38 -32.06 3.35
N ALA A 99 -2.19 -31.68 2.08
CA ALA A 99 -0.89 -31.35 1.52
C ALA A 99 -0.23 -30.17 2.26
N LEU A 100 -1.01 -29.12 2.56
CA LEU A 100 -0.52 -27.97 3.31
C LEU A 100 -0.11 -28.30 4.76
N LYS A 101 -0.84 -29.21 5.43
CA LYS A 101 -0.43 -29.73 6.75
C LYS A 101 0.92 -30.47 6.66
N ALA A 102 1.12 -31.29 5.62
CA ALA A 102 2.36 -32.02 5.42
C ALA A 102 3.54 -31.08 5.09
N ALA A 103 3.32 -30.10 4.20
CA ALA A 103 4.30 -29.06 3.89
C ALA A 103 4.69 -28.22 5.11
N SER A 104 3.71 -27.86 5.96
CA SER A 104 3.97 -27.15 7.21
C SER A 104 4.85 -27.98 8.16
N ALA A 105 4.59 -29.29 8.28
CA ALA A 105 5.40 -30.19 9.10
C ALA A 105 6.82 -30.42 8.55
N ALA A 106 7.02 -30.32 7.23
CA ALA A 106 8.34 -30.32 6.61
C ALA A 106 9.08 -28.98 6.85
N ALA A 107 8.42 -27.86 6.57
CA ALA A 107 8.98 -26.51 6.73
C ALA A 107 9.39 -26.19 8.18
N ALA A 108 8.65 -26.71 9.18
CA ALA A 108 8.99 -26.59 10.59
C ALA A 108 10.33 -27.24 10.98
N ARG A 109 10.86 -28.17 10.17
CA ARG A 109 12.15 -28.85 10.42
C ARG A 109 13.36 -28.14 9.80
N LEU A 110 13.15 -27.07 9.02
CA LEU A 110 14.23 -26.41 8.26
C LEU A 110 15.29 -25.69 9.11
N GLY A 111 15.02 -25.45 10.40
CA GLY A 111 15.96 -24.77 11.30
C GLY A 111 16.12 -23.28 10.97
N VAL A 112 15.37 -22.42 11.67
CA VAL A 112 15.30 -20.99 11.35
C VAL A 112 16.17 -20.17 12.32
N PRO A 113 17.16 -19.40 11.84
CA PRO A 113 17.95 -18.50 12.68
C PRO A 113 17.10 -17.45 13.42
N LYS A 114 17.42 -17.21 14.71
CA LYS A 114 16.76 -16.18 15.55
C LYS A 114 17.40 -14.79 15.37
N THR A 115 17.65 -14.41 14.12
CA THR A 115 18.22 -13.11 13.71
C THR A 115 17.14 -12.07 13.40
N GLY A 116 15.88 -12.49 13.43
CA GLY A 116 14.67 -11.74 13.12
C GLY A 116 14.10 -12.02 11.74
N MET A 117 14.94 -11.99 10.69
CA MET A 117 14.55 -12.32 9.30
C MET A 117 14.54 -13.83 8.99
N GLY A 118 14.59 -14.69 10.01
CA GLY A 118 14.59 -16.14 9.84
C GLY A 118 15.73 -16.65 8.93
N ASN A 119 15.39 -17.45 7.93
CA ASN A 119 16.34 -17.96 6.93
C ASN A 119 16.44 -17.07 5.68
N GLU A 120 15.91 -15.84 5.73
CA GLU A 120 15.91 -14.87 4.64
C GLU A 120 15.45 -15.47 3.28
N GLY A 121 14.46 -16.38 3.29
CA GLY A 121 13.86 -16.99 2.10
C GLY A 121 14.73 -18.05 1.38
N GLN A 122 15.88 -18.45 1.94
CA GLN A 122 16.81 -19.39 1.29
C GLN A 122 16.30 -20.84 1.21
N ALA A 123 15.40 -21.23 2.09
CA ALA A 123 14.84 -22.58 2.13
C ALA A 123 13.35 -22.56 2.49
N GLY A 124 12.58 -23.43 1.86
CA GLY A 124 11.15 -23.56 2.10
C GLY A 124 10.54 -24.72 1.33
N VAL A 125 9.23 -24.85 1.41
CA VAL A 125 8.47 -25.96 0.84
C VAL A 125 7.29 -25.42 0.03
N ALA A 126 7.17 -25.83 -1.24
CA ALA A 126 5.99 -25.55 -2.05
C ALA A 126 5.00 -26.74 -2.04
N VAL A 127 3.72 -26.41 -1.87
CA VAL A 127 2.58 -27.26 -2.25
C VAL A 127 2.21 -26.90 -3.69
N LEU A 128 2.27 -27.87 -4.60
CA LEU A 128 1.80 -27.73 -5.97
C LEU A 128 0.32 -28.10 -6.08
N LEU A 129 -0.41 -27.24 -6.77
CA LEU A 129 -1.77 -27.43 -7.26
C LEU A 129 -1.69 -27.57 -8.80
N PRO A 130 -1.64 -28.81 -9.35
CA PRO A 130 -1.56 -29.03 -10.80
C PRO A 130 -2.67 -28.35 -11.59
N ALA A 131 -2.52 -28.29 -12.92
CA ALA A 131 -3.59 -27.86 -13.82
C ALA A 131 -4.94 -28.54 -13.48
N GLY A 132 -5.99 -27.75 -13.34
CA GLY A 132 -7.29 -28.20 -12.86
C GLY A 132 -8.10 -27.10 -12.18
N ARG A 133 -9.38 -27.39 -11.93
CA ARG A 133 -10.33 -26.49 -11.29
C ARG A 133 -10.77 -27.06 -9.94
N TYR A 134 -10.31 -26.44 -8.85
CA TYR A 134 -10.48 -26.89 -7.48
C TYR A 134 -11.63 -26.12 -6.81
N ARG A 135 -12.70 -26.80 -6.41
CA ARG A 135 -13.84 -26.23 -5.69
C ARG A 135 -13.54 -25.97 -4.20
N ILE A 136 -12.88 -24.86 -3.90
CA ILE A 136 -12.50 -24.48 -2.53
C ILE A 136 -13.70 -23.96 -1.73
N THR A 137 -13.91 -24.48 -0.52
CA THR A 137 -15.09 -24.17 0.32
C THR A 137 -14.76 -23.84 1.78
N GLN A 138 -13.49 -23.80 2.13
CA GLN A 138 -12.98 -23.42 3.45
C GLN A 138 -11.69 -22.61 3.26
N PHE A 139 -11.21 -21.94 4.31
CA PHE A 139 -9.94 -21.22 4.27
C PHE A 139 -8.77 -22.16 3.99
N ILE A 140 -7.82 -21.66 3.22
CA ILE A 140 -6.45 -22.14 3.14
C ILE A 140 -5.63 -21.16 3.98
N GLU A 141 -5.02 -21.63 5.08
CA GLU A 141 -4.33 -20.79 6.07
C GLU A 141 -2.83 -21.14 6.12
N LEU A 142 -1.96 -20.20 5.75
CA LEU A 142 -0.52 -20.26 6.04
C LEU A 142 -0.27 -19.72 7.45
N THR A 143 -0.03 -20.63 8.39
CA THR A 143 0.33 -20.32 9.81
C THR A 143 1.74 -20.79 10.18
N GLN A 144 2.53 -21.21 9.19
CA GLN A 144 3.87 -21.77 9.36
C GLN A 144 4.79 -21.08 8.35
N SER A 145 5.93 -20.57 8.82
CA SER A 145 6.95 -19.94 7.97
C SER A 145 7.52 -20.90 6.93
N ASN A 146 8.04 -20.36 5.83
CA ASN A 146 8.75 -21.07 4.77
C ASN A 146 7.86 -22.02 3.94
N VAL A 147 6.60 -21.65 3.71
CA VAL A 147 5.61 -22.45 2.96
C VAL A 147 4.99 -21.63 1.84
N ALA A 148 4.97 -22.17 0.62
CA ALA A 148 4.28 -21.58 -0.53
C ALA A 148 3.17 -22.49 -1.06
N VAL A 149 2.11 -21.89 -1.61
CA VAL A 149 1.07 -22.58 -2.40
C VAL A 149 1.18 -22.10 -3.83
N ARG A 150 1.47 -23.02 -4.75
CA ARG A 150 1.82 -22.73 -6.15
C ARG A 150 0.90 -23.47 -7.11
N GLY A 151 0.40 -22.80 -8.15
CA GLY A 151 -0.24 -23.44 -9.30
C GLY A 151 0.71 -23.65 -10.48
N GLU A 152 0.21 -24.20 -11.59
CA GLU A 152 0.99 -24.37 -12.83
C GLU A 152 0.86 -23.19 -13.82
N GLY A 153 0.19 -22.12 -13.39
CA GLY A 153 -0.06 -20.89 -14.13
C GLY A 153 -1.51 -20.42 -14.04
N VAL A 154 -1.73 -19.11 -14.19
CA VAL A 154 -3.05 -18.47 -14.10
C VAL A 154 -4.10 -19.03 -15.05
N ASP A 155 -3.71 -19.55 -16.23
CA ASP A 155 -4.63 -20.17 -17.21
C ASP A 155 -4.75 -21.69 -17.07
N LYS A 156 -4.10 -22.30 -16.07
CA LYS A 156 -4.09 -23.76 -15.85
C LYS A 156 -4.71 -24.17 -14.53
N THR A 157 -4.39 -23.46 -13.45
CA THR A 157 -4.84 -23.78 -12.09
C THR A 157 -5.89 -22.76 -11.66
N VAL A 158 -7.10 -23.21 -11.33
CA VAL A 158 -8.21 -22.35 -10.91
C VAL A 158 -8.74 -22.80 -9.56
N LEU A 159 -8.71 -21.91 -8.56
CA LEU A 159 -9.36 -22.08 -7.27
C LEU A 159 -10.73 -21.43 -7.33
N TYR A 160 -11.77 -22.25 -7.46
CA TYR A 160 -13.16 -21.82 -7.60
C TYR A 160 -13.89 -21.85 -6.25
N PHE A 161 -14.47 -20.72 -5.85
CA PHE A 161 -15.09 -20.50 -4.55
C PHE A 161 -16.61 -20.30 -4.70
N PRO A 162 -17.44 -21.36 -4.56
CA PRO A 162 -18.86 -21.32 -4.90
C PRO A 162 -19.75 -20.61 -3.84
N ARG A 163 -19.18 -20.08 -2.76
CA ARG A 163 -19.90 -19.47 -1.64
C ARG A 163 -19.05 -18.42 -0.92
N ALA A 164 -19.62 -17.24 -0.69
CA ALA A 164 -19.03 -16.17 0.10
C ALA A 164 -18.78 -16.54 1.58
N LEU A 165 -17.92 -15.77 2.24
CA LEU A 165 -17.54 -15.92 3.65
C LEU A 165 -18.76 -15.91 4.60
N GLN A 166 -19.74 -15.03 4.39
CA GLN A 166 -21.00 -15.02 5.15
C GLN A 166 -21.77 -16.36 5.08
N HIS A 167 -21.74 -17.05 3.93
CA HIS A 167 -22.44 -18.33 3.74
C HIS A 167 -21.69 -19.52 4.37
N VAL A 168 -20.35 -19.47 4.39
CA VAL A 168 -19.52 -20.54 4.98
C VAL A 168 -19.40 -20.37 6.50
N TYR A 169 -19.05 -19.17 6.94
CA TYR A 169 -18.69 -18.86 8.32
C TYR A 169 -19.75 -18.07 9.08
N GLY A 170 -20.88 -17.71 8.45
CA GLY A 170 -22.00 -17.01 9.09
C GLY A 170 -21.89 -15.50 8.96
N ASN A 171 -23.03 -14.83 9.11
CA ASN A 171 -23.16 -13.39 8.87
C ASN A 171 -22.36 -12.58 9.90
N LEU A 172 -21.42 -11.78 9.42
CA LEU A 172 -20.65 -10.76 10.15
C LEU A 172 -20.46 -9.59 9.17
N MET A 173 -20.55 -8.35 9.67
CA MET A 173 -20.37 -7.16 8.83
C MET A 173 -18.91 -7.02 8.35
N ALA A 174 -17.93 -7.49 9.14
CA ALA A 174 -16.51 -7.54 8.76
C ALA A 174 -16.25 -8.13 7.37
N TRP A 175 -17.05 -9.10 6.92
CA TRP A 175 -16.85 -9.74 5.62
C TRP A 175 -17.01 -8.81 4.42
N SER A 176 -17.67 -7.66 4.54
CA SER A 176 -17.85 -6.75 3.42
C SER A 176 -16.60 -5.91 3.11
N TYR A 177 -15.71 -5.72 4.08
CA TYR A 177 -14.50 -4.91 3.95
C TYR A 177 -13.20 -5.63 4.33
N MET A 178 -13.28 -6.78 5.00
CA MET A 178 -12.09 -7.54 5.41
C MET A 178 -12.29 -9.06 5.43
N GLY A 179 -11.19 -9.80 5.56
CA GLY A 179 -11.14 -11.26 5.55
C GLY A 179 -10.80 -11.81 4.18
N GLY A 180 -10.29 -13.03 4.08
CA GLY A 180 -9.96 -13.67 2.81
C GLY A 180 -9.92 -15.20 2.91
N PHE A 181 -10.31 -15.90 1.84
CA PHE A 181 -10.24 -17.37 1.81
C PHE A 181 -8.80 -17.90 1.81
N LEU A 182 -7.86 -17.14 1.24
CA LEU A 182 -6.43 -17.44 1.19
C LEU A 182 -5.73 -16.56 2.22
N THR A 183 -5.47 -17.10 3.40
CA THR A 183 -4.98 -16.33 4.55
C THR A 183 -3.50 -16.62 4.83
N CYS A 184 -2.70 -15.59 5.10
CA CYS A 184 -1.46 -15.67 5.87
C CYS A 184 -1.73 -15.13 7.29
N ARG A 185 -1.51 -15.94 8.34
CA ARG A 185 -1.93 -15.62 9.71
C ARG A 185 -0.79 -15.79 10.71
N GLY A 186 -0.10 -14.69 10.98
CA GLY A 186 0.80 -14.53 12.10
C GLY A 186 0.08 -14.32 13.44
N ARG A 187 0.87 -14.14 14.50
CA ARG A 187 0.42 -13.57 15.77
C ARG A 187 0.67 -12.07 15.73
N ARG A 188 -0.25 -11.29 16.30
CA ARG A 188 -0.10 -9.84 16.52
C ARG A 188 1.30 -9.52 17.07
N TYR A 189 1.99 -8.61 16.40
CA TYR A 189 3.32 -8.14 16.76
C TYR A 189 3.34 -6.61 16.68
N ASP A 190 3.36 -6.00 17.86
CA ASP A 190 3.35 -4.57 18.15
C ASP A 190 4.03 -4.29 19.51
N SER A 191 4.09 -3.04 19.91
CA SER A 191 4.74 -2.51 21.09
C SER A 191 4.07 -2.90 22.41
N ALA A 192 2.86 -3.46 22.38
CA ALA A 192 2.29 -4.09 23.56
C ALA A 192 2.99 -5.43 23.86
N VAL A 193 3.71 -6.01 22.89
CA VAL A 193 4.46 -7.27 23.01
C VAL A 193 5.89 -6.99 23.53
N THR A 194 5.99 -6.37 24.70
CA THR A 194 7.23 -5.87 25.31
C THR A 194 8.32 -6.93 25.56
N GLN A 195 7.99 -8.23 25.54
CA GLN A 195 8.98 -9.33 25.56
C GLN A 195 10.02 -9.27 24.42
N PHE A 196 9.72 -8.54 23.33
CA PHE A 196 10.62 -8.32 22.22
C PHE A 196 11.35 -6.97 22.27
N GLN A 197 11.11 -6.14 23.30
CA GLN A 197 11.81 -4.87 23.46
C GLN A 197 13.27 -5.13 23.90
N LEU A 198 14.21 -4.53 23.16
CA LEU A 198 15.65 -4.64 23.40
C LEU A 198 16.21 -3.42 24.13
N ALA A 199 15.70 -2.23 23.81
CA ALA A 199 16.16 -0.95 24.38
C ALA A 199 15.09 0.16 24.25
N ARG A 200 15.31 1.28 24.93
CA ARG A 200 14.64 2.57 24.66
C ARG A 200 15.61 3.51 23.97
N VAL A 201 15.09 4.37 23.09
CA VAL A 201 15.85 5.48 22.52
C VAL A 201 15.91 6.61 23.55
N THR A 202 17.12 7.09 23.84
CA THR A 202 17.40 8.05 24.93
C THR A 202 17.71 9.46 24.46
N GLY A 203 18.02 9.63 23.18
CA GLY A 203 18.29 10.93 22.56
C GLY A 203 17.42 11.16 21.32
N ALA A 204 17.21 12.43 20.96
CA ALA A 204 16.57 12.77 19.71
C ALA A 204 17.45 12.37 18.51
N ALA A 205 16.82 12.02 17.39
CA ALA A 205 17.46 11.76 16.11
C ALA A 205 16.64 12.43 15.00
N ARG A 206 17.30 12.90 13.93
CA ARG A 206 16.66 13.61 12.82
C ARG A 206 16.36 12.66 11.66
N LYS A 207 15.40 13.03 10.82
CA LYS A 207 15.21 12.43 9.49
C LYS A 207 16.52 12.50 8.71
N GLY A 208 16.98 11.36 8.19
CA GLY A 208 18.31 11.21 7.57
C GLY A 208 19.37 10.58 8.48
N ASP A 209 19.22 10.66 9.80
CA ASP A 209 20.20 10.07 10.73
C ASP A 209 20.17 8.53 10.67
N ARG A 210 21.31 7.95 11.05
CA ARG A 210 21.49 6.49 11.13
C ARG A 210 21.86 6.00 12.52
N ARG A 211 22.32 6.87 13.42
CA ARG A 211 22.76 6.47 14.77
C ARG A 211 21.71 6.88 15.80
N LEU A 212 21.33 5.93 16.65
CA LEU A 212 20.40 6.15 17.77
C LEU A 212 21.14 5.99 19.10
N SER A 213 20.97 6.96 20.00
CA SER A 213 21.33 6.79 21.41
C SER A 213 20.31 5.89 22.09
N VAL A 214 20.79 4.90 22.85
CA VAL A 214 19.93 3.90 23.53
C VAL A 214 20.37 3.67 24.98
N ASP A 215 19.43 3.30 25.85
CA ASP A 215 19.72 3.01 27.26
C ASP A 215 20.53 1.73 27.48
N THR A 216 20.44 0.77 26.55
CA THR A 216 21.30 -0.41 26.53
C THR A 216 21.51 -0.95 25.12
N THR A 217 22.62 -1.64 24.91
CA THR A 217 22.91 -2.42 23.70
C THR A 217 22.88 -3.93 23.95
N ARG A 218 22.47 -4.36 25.15
CA ARG A 218 22.35 -5.78 25.53
C ARG A 218 21.38 -6.52 24.60
N GLY A 219 21.84 -7.59 23.97
CA GLY A 219 21.03 -8.36 23.01
C GLY A 219 20.90 -7.73 21.62
N ILE A 220 21.56 -6.59 21.37
CA ILE A 220 21.66 -5.97 20.06
C ILE A 220 23.06 -6.24 19.48
N THR A 221 23.12 -6.79 18.28
CA THR A 221 24.37 -7.10 17.56
C THR A 221 24.27 -6.59 16.12
N ALA A 222 25.43 -6.27 15.52
CA ALA A 222 25.47 -6.03 14.07
C ALA A 222 24.88 -7.24 13.30
N GLY A 223 24.17 -6.96 12.21
CA GLY A 223 23.42 -7.94 11.42
C GLY A 223 22.04 -8.31 11.97
N ARG A 224 21.70 -8.00 13.24
CA ARG A 224 20.37 -8.26 13.81
C ARG A 224 19.33 -7.32 13.18
N TRP A 225 18.14 -7.85 12.93
CA TRP A 225 17.00 -7.07 12.50
C TRP A 225 16.21 -6.52 13.68
N ILE A 226 15.96 -5.21 13.63
CA ILE A 226 15.19 -4.50 14.64
C ILE A 226 14.03 -3.74 14.00
N ARG A 227 13.05 -3.40 14.84
CA ARG A 227 11.98 -2.46 14.54
C ARG A 227 12.00 -1.34 15.56
N LEU A 228 11.72 -0.12 15.12
CA LEU A 228 11.42 1.02 15.98
C LEU A 228 9.91 1.16 16.08
N TYR A 229 9.44 1.34 17.31
CA TYR A 229 8.04 1.63 17.63
C TYR A 229 7.96 2.94 18.42
N ALA A 230 6.92 3.72 18.16
CA ALA A 230 6.64 5.00 18.83
C ALA A 230 5.13 5.11 19.10
N THR A 231 4.79 5.32 20.37
CA THR A 231 3.51 4.85 20.94
C THR A 231 2.73 5.90 21.72
N LYS A 232 3.33 7.05 22.07
CA LYS A 232 2.72 8.01 23.01
C LYS A 232 2.11 9.25 22.31
N PRO A 233 0.76 9.36 22.29
CA PRO A 233 0.07 10.63 22.02
C PRO A 233 -0.35 11.38 23.29
N LEU A 234 -0.28 10.75 24.47
CA LEU A 234 -0.83 11.32 25.70
C LEU A 234 0.13 12.31 26.39
N ALA A 235 -0.26 13.58 26.42
CA ALA A 235 0.37 14.61 27.22
C ALA A 235 0.23 14.32 28.72
N THR A 236 1.28 14.62 29.50
CA THR A 236 1.22 14.79 30.97
C THR A 236 2.58 15.31 31.44
N GLY A 237 2.63 16.58 31.83
CA GLY A 237 3.83 17.30 32.27
C GLY A 237 3.66 18.80 32.05
N PRO A 238 3.92 19.68 33.04
CA PRO A 238 3.62 21.10 32.93
C PRO A 238 4.48 21.80 31.87
N ARG A 239 3.90 22.83 31.23
CA ARG A 239 4.56 23.65 30.20
C ARG A 239 5.93 24.14 30.66
N ARG A 240 7.01 23.60 30.09
CA ARG A 240 8.21 24.40 29.78
C ARG A 240 8.13 24.79 28.32
N GLN A 241 7.98 26.09 28.06
CA GLN A 241 8.22 26.64 26.73
C GLN A 241 9.70 26.42 26.39
N LEU A 242 9.98 25.51 25.45
CA LEU A 242 11.23 25.50 24.70
C LEU A 242 11.03 26.32 23.42
N LEU A 243 10.90 27.63 23.62
CA LEU A 243 11.00 28.65 22.58
C LEU A 243 11.90 29.75 23.16
N GLY A 244 13.20 29.62 22.94
CA GLY A 244 14.19 30.52 23.54
C GLY A 244 15.61 29.98 23.50
N GLU A 245 16.13 29.62 22.33
CA GLU A 245 17.58 29.41 22.11
C GLU A 245 18.03 29.52 20.63
N GLU A 246 17.18 30.03 19.71
CA GLU A 246 17.51 30.24 18.28
C GLU A 246 17.29 31.69 17.79
N GLN A 247 17.17 32.68 18.69
CA GLN A 247 16.96 34.09 18.34
C GLN A 247 17.86 35.12 19.05
N GLU A 248 19.02 34.72 19.60
CA GLU A 248 20.09 35.67 19.93
C GLU A 248 21.14 35.65 18.82
N GLY A 249 20.98 36.56 17.84
CA GLY A 249 21.89 36.60 16.68
C GLY A 249 21.54 37.57 15.54
N ARG A 250 20.54 38.45 15.68
CA ARG A 250 20.29 39.53 14.70
C ARG A 250 19.96 40.86 15.39
N GLU A 251 20.88 41.81 15.22
CA GLU A 251 20.69 43.22 15.55
C GLU A 251 19.44 43.80 14.87
N ARG A 252 18.69 44.63 15.60
CA ARG A 252 17.51 45.31 15.07
C ARG A 252 17.90 46.61 14.37
N VAL A 253 17.89 46.61 13.04
CA VAL A 253 17.76 47.86 12.29
C VAL A 253 16.32 48.34 12.42
N LYS A 254 16.11 49.52 13.01
CA LYS A 254 14.79 50.17 13.07
C LYS A 254 14.52 50.87 11.73
N VAL A 255 13.33 50.65 11.17
CA VAL A 255 12.74 51.53 10.16
C VAL A 255 11.35 51.91 10.69
N GLN A 256 11.10 53.21 10.83
CA GLN A 256 9.77 53.74 11.16
C GLN A 256 8.92 53.85 9.89
N VAL A 257 7.61 53.63 10.02
CA VAL A 257 6.60 54.18 9.12
C VAL A 257 5.41 54.60 9.99
N GLU A 258 4.96 55.84 9.82
CA GLU A 258 3.87 56.47 10.57
C GLU A 258 2.48 56.04 10.02
N PRO A 259 1.39 56.14 10.81
CA PRO A 259 0.03 55.82 10.38
C PRO A 259 -0.67 56.99 9.66
N TRP A 260 -1.69 56.67 8.86
CA TRP A 260 -2.64 57.60 8.24
C TRP A 260 -4.08 57.22 8.64
N GLU A 261 -4.92 58.21 8.94
CA GLU A 261 -6.31 58.08 9.40
C GLU A 261 -7.33 58.54 8.33
N ALA A 262 -8.62 58.22 8.56
CA ALA A 262 -9.89 58.65 7.91
C ALA A 262 -10.73 57.41 7.52
N GLU A 263 -11.89 57.13 8.15
CA GLU A 263 -13.23 57.76 7.94
C GLU A 263 -13.86 57.40 6.57
N ALA A 264 -15.16 57.08 6.43
CA ALA A 264 -16.25 56.78 7.38
C ALA A 264 -17.42 56.05 6.63
N GLU A 265 -18.54 55.89 7.35
CA GLU A 265 -19.91 55.52 6.90
C GLU A 265 -20.39 54.08 7.16
N MET A 266 -21.30 53.97 8.14
CA MET A 266 -22.22 52.85 8.36
C MET A 266 -23.63 53.35 8.02
N GLU A 267 -24.36 52.60 7.19
CA GLU A 267 -25.80 52.80 7.00
C GLU A 267 -26.55 51.74 7.83
N LEU A 268 -27.49 52.20 8.66
CA LEU A 268 -28.34 51.37 9.52
C LEU A 268 -29.58 50.91 8.75
N TRP A 269 -29.84 49.60 8.75
CA TRP A 269 -31.16 49.03 8.43
C TRP A 269 -31.55 48.04 9.53
N GLU A 270 -32.81 48.10 9.95
CA GLU A 270 -33.32 47.48 11.18
C GLU A 270 -33.64 45.98 10.97
N GLU A 271 -33.36 45.14 11.99
CA GLU A 271 -33.76 43.72 12.01
C GLU A 271 -35.15 43.57 12.67
N GLU A 272 -36.10 42.93 11.98
CA GLU A 272 -37.34 42.43 12.60
C GLU A 272 -37.12 41.03 13.19
N GLU A 273 -37.57 40.81 14.43
CA GLU A 273 -37.50 39.50 15.12
C GLU A 273 -38.57 38.52 14.62
N GLU A 274 -38.20 37.26 14.33
CA GLU A 274 -39.12 36.11 14.38
C GLU A 274 -38.38 34.78 14.71
N PRO A 275 -39.07 33.69 15.13
CA PRO A 275 -38.80 33.13 16.45
C PRO A 275 -38.06 31.78 16.52
N GLN A 276 -37.45 31.53 17.69
CA GLN A 276 -36.77 30.30 18.08
C GLN A 276 -37.73 29.12 18.37
N PRO A 277 -37.55 27.92 17.77
CA PRO A 277 -38.25 26.70 18.17
C PRO A 277 -37.53 25.91 19.29
N GLN A 278 -38.31 25.48 20.29
CA GLN A 278 -37.87 24.71 21.47
C GLN A 278 -37.52 23.23 21.14
N PRO A 279 -36.67 22.55 21.95
CA PRO A 279 -36.20 21.19 21.67
C PRO A 279 -37.22 20.10 22.05
N ILE A 280 -37.51 19.18 21.13
CA ILE A 280 -38.37 18.00 21.38
C ILE A 280 -37.54 16.78 21.81
N SER A 281 -38.05 16.07 22.82
CA SER A 281 -37.32 15.01 23.53
C SER A 281 -37.39 13.61 22.90
N ARG A 282 -36.52 12.74 23.38
CA ARG A 282 -36.15 11.43 22.84
C ARG A 282 -37.22 10.34 23.10
N ARG A 283 -38.31 10.28 22.33
CA ARG A 283 -39.22 9.11 22.24
C ARG A 283 -40.15 9.18 21.02
N GLN A 284 -39.86 8.40 19.97
CA GLN A 284 -40.80 7.79 18.98
C GLN A 284 -40.06 7.40 17.69
N LEU A 285 -39.54 6.17 17.60
CA LEU A 285 -39.19 5.50 16.34
C LEU A 285 -39.34 3.98 16.50
N THR A 286 -40.59 3.54 16.56
CA THR A 286 -41.03 2.17 16.27
C THR A 286 -42.30 2.27 15.44
N GLU A 287 -42.52 1.28 14.56
CA GLU A 287 -43.72 1.13 13.71
C GLU A 287 -43.84 2.09 12.50
N LYS A 288 -43.24 1.67 11.38
CA LYS A 288 -43.86 1.78 10.04
C LYS A 288 -43.13 0.90 9.02
N GLN A 289 -43.72 -0.25 8.69
CA GLN A 289 -43.80 -0.87 7.35
C GLN A 289 -44.31 -2.32 7.46
N GLN A 290 -45.64 -2.49 7.45
CA GLN A 290 -46.35 -3.71 7.11
C GLN A 290 -47.59 -3.33 6.28
N ALA A 291 -47.92 -4.17 5.29
CA ALA A 291 -48.98 -3.98 4.28
C ALA A 291 -48.74 -2.76 3.34
N THR A 292 -49.10 -2.80 2.06
CA THR A 292 -50.26 -3.46 1.42
C THR A 292 -49.94 -4.29 0.17
N SER A 293 -50.67 -5.41 0.00
CA SER A 293 -51.11 -5.95 -1.28
C SER A 293 -52.16 -7.03 -1.04
N GLU A 294 -53.44 -6.71 -1.21
CA GLU A 294 -54.53 -7.69 -1.36
C GLU A 294 -54.45 -8.24 -2.80
N ASP A 295 -54.37 -9.55 -3.03
CA ASP A 295 -55.38 -10.62 -2.91
C ASP A 295 -56.39 -10.63 -4.07
N ASP A 296 -56.39 -11.73 -4.84
CA ASP A 296 -57.64 -12.30 -5.37
C ASP A 296 -57.50 -13.79 -5.81
N GLY A 297 -58.38 -14.64 -5.26
CA GLY A 297 -58.99 -15.81 -5.90
C GLY A 297 -58.18 -17.08 -6.28
N GLY A 298 -58.51 -18.23 -5.66
CA GLY A 298 -58.63 -19.50 -6.42
C GLY A 298 -58.03 -20.82 -5.89
N SER A 299 -58.63 -21.40 -4.84
CA SER A 299 -58.70 -22.84 -4.49
C SER A 299 -57.88 -23.90 -5.28
N SER A 300 -57.05 -24.69 -4.59
CA SER A 300 -57.36 -26.12 -4.30
C SER A 300 -56.25 -26.87 -3.53
N SER A 301 -56.58 -28.05 -3.02
CA SER A 301 -55.85 -28.85 -2.04
C SER A 301 -54.53 -29.50 -2.53
N GLY A 302 -53.52 -29.59 -1.64
CA GLY A 302 -52.26 -30.30 -1.96
C GLY A 302 -51.24 -30.37 -0.82
N SER A 303 -51.42 -31.31 0.11
CA SER A 303 -50.48 -31.52 1.23
C SER A 303 -49.10 -32.02 0.76
N SER A 304 -48.03 -31.26 0.97
CA SER A 304 -46.68 -31.83 1.17
C SER A 304 -45.70 -30.88 1.89
N LYS A 305 -45.42 -31.15 3.17
CA LYS A 305 -44.41 -30.43 3.97
C LYS A 305 -42.97 -30.74 3.51
N LYS A 306 -42.49 -30.13 2.42
CA LYS A 306 -41.05 -30.12 2.08
C LYS A 306 -40.30 -29.17 3.02
N LYS A 307 -39.79 -29.71 4.14
CA LYS A 307 -38.80 -29.01 4.98
C LYS A 307 -37.53 -28.73 4.17
N GLY A 308 -37.41 -27.51 3.64
CA GLY A 308 -36.20 -27.00 3.01
C GLY A 308 -35.03 -26.97 3.99
N SER A 309 -34.24 -28.04 4.01
CA SER A 309 -33.06 -28.17 4.88
C SER A 309 -32.00 -27.13 4.51
N LYS A 310 -31.98 -25.98 5.22
CA LYS A 310 -30.83 -25.05 5.29
C LYS A 310 -29.65 -25.75 5.98
N ARG A 311 -29.03 -26.71 5.29
CA ARG A 311 -27.82 -27.42 5.71
C ARG A 311 -26.65 -26.43 5.70
N ARG A 312 -26.46 -25.72 6.82
CA ARG A 312 -25.23 -24.95 7.09
C ARG A 312 -24.03 -25.88 6.87
N MET A 313 -23.04 -25.42 6.10
CA MET A 313 -21.96 -26.29 5.62
C MET A 313 -21.09 -26.87 6.75
N CYS A 314 -21.04 -26.19 7.91
CA CYS A 314 -20.55 -26.69 9.18
C CYS A 314 -21.44 -27.83 9.78
N GLY A 315 -21.95 -28.75 8.96
CA GLY A 315 -22.94 -29.75 9.38
C GLY A 315 -22.33 -30.90 10.21
N ARG A 316 -21.14 -31.37 9.84
CA ARG A 316 -20.41 -32.48 10.50
C ARG A 316 -19.64 -31.98 11.73
N LYS A 317 -19.43 -32.84 12.74
CA LYS A 317 -18.78 -32.47 14.02
C LYS A 317 -17.40 -31.80 13.83
N GLY A 318 -16.56 -32.32 12.94
CA GLY A 318 -15.24 -31.73 12.63
C GLY A 318 -15.32 -30.32 12.03
N ASP A 319 -16.21 -30.11 11.06
CA ASP A 319 -16.41 -28.80 10.44
C ASP A 319 -16.97 -27.77 11.44
N ARG A 320 -17.83 -28.18 12.40
CA ARG A 320 -18.30 -27.30 13.48
C ARG A 320 -17.16 -26.72 14.31
N HIS A 321 -16.18 -27.54 14.68
CA HIS A 321 -15.03 -27.08 15.47
C HIS A 321 -14.18 -26.08 14.68
N ARG A 322 -13.89 -26.38 13.40
CA ARG A 322 -13.16 -25.46 12.50
C ARG A 322 -13.92 -24.15 12.30
N CYS A 323 -15.21 -24.19 12.00
CA CYS A 323 -16.04 -22.99 11.86
C CYS A 323 -16.06 -22.15 13.15
N ARG A 324 -16.08 -22.78 14.33
CA ARG A 324 -15.99 -22.07 15.62
C ARG A 324 -14.62 -21.41 15.81
N ARG A 325 -13.51 -22.06 15.43
CA ARG A 325 -12.16 -21.47 15.46
C ARG A 325 -12.07 -20.25 14.54
N ILE A 326 -12.52 -20.36 13.29
CA ILE A 326 -12.48 -19.22 12.34
C ILE A 326 -13.33 -18.06 12.85
N ARG A 327 -14.55 -18.30 13.37
CA ARG A 327 -15.35 -17.23 14.00
C ARG A 327 -14.67 -16.57 15.20
N LYS A 328 -13.91 -17.32 16.00
CA LYS A 328 -13.15 -16.75 17.11
C LYS A 328 -12.01 -15.88 16.59
N ALA A 329 -11.26 -16.37 15.60
CA ALA A 329 -10.19 -15.64 14.94
C ALA A 329 -10.70 -14.34 14.28
N MET A 330 -11.87 -14.37 13.61
CA MET A 330 -12.51 -13.16 13.08
C MET A 330 -12.78 -12.12 14.15
N LYS A 331 -13.34 -12.52 15.30
CA LYS A 331 -13.58 -11.59 16.42
C LYS A 331 -12.30 -11.07 17.08
N GLU A 332 -11.21 -11.85 17.02
CA GLU A 332 -9.89 -11.41 17.45
C GLU A 332 -9.28 -10.41 16.44
N TRP A 333 -9.51 -10.62 15.13
CA TRP A 333 -9.11 -9.72 14.06
C TRP A 333 -9.93 -8.43 13.98
N GLU A 334 -11.24 -8.48 14.19
CA GLU A 334 -12.12 -7.31 14.30
C GLU A 334 -11.59 -6.40 15.42
N LYS A 335 -11.26 -6.98 16.59
CA LYS A 335 -10.67 -6.25 17.71
C LYS A 335 -9.24 -5.76 17.46
N GLU A 336 -8.42 -6.52 16.72
CA GLU A 336 -7.08 -6.08 16.33
C GLU A 336 -7.18 -4.89 15.36
N ALA A 337 -8.05 -4.98 14.37
CA ALA A 337 -8.32 -3.91 13.40
C ALA A 337 -8.87 -2.66 14.08
N GLU A 338 -9.86 -2.80 14.97
CA GLU A 338 -10.40 -1.70 15.80
C GLU A 338 -9.30 -1.04 16.65
N ALA A 339 -8.46 -1.84 17.32
CA ALA A 339 -7.34 -1.35 18.12
C ALA A 339 -6.21 -0.70 17.29
N LEU A 340 -6.14 -0.99 15.99
CA LEU A 340 -5.28 -0.34 15.00
C LEU A 340 -5.94 0.88 14.34
N GLY A 341 -7.18 1.22 14.69
CA GLY A 341 -7.91 2.38 14.15
C GLY A 341 -8.78 2.10 12.91
N LEU A 342 -8.90 0.84 12.47
CA LEU A 342 -9.69 0.41 11.29
C LEU A 342 -11.20 0.22 11.61
N GLY A 343 -11.68 0.81 12.71
CA GLY A 343 -13.08 0.79 13.10
C GLY A 343 -13.97 1.66 12.20
N GLN A 344 -15.18 1.16 11.95
CA GLN A 344 -16.32 1.82 11.29
C GLN A 344 -17.05 2.76 12.28
N PRO A 345 -17.83 3.77 11.84
CA PRO A 345 -18.36 3.98 10.49
C PRO A 345 -17.57 4.99 9.63
N GLU A 346 -17.34 4.63 8.37
CA GLU A 346 -16.86 5.52 7.32
C GLU A 346 -18.01 6.31 6.66
N VAL A 347 -17.67 7.48 6.11
CA VAL A 347 -18.58 8.28 5.28
C VAL A 347 -18.36 7.86 3.82
N PRO A 348 -19.42 7.60 3.02
CA PRO A 348 -19.26 7.23 1.62
C PRO A 348 -18.50 8.31 0.83
N GLY A 349 -17.47 7.92 0.09
CA GLY A 349 -16.70 8.86 -0.74
C GLY A 349 -17.58 9.51 -1.80
N ALA A 350 -17.77 10.84 -1.71
CA ALA A 350 -18.61 11.59 -2.63
C ALA A 350 -18.19 11.38 -4.08
N SER A 351 -19.17 11.11 -4.96
CA SER A 351 -18.96 11.14 -6.40
C SER A 351 -18.76 12.58 -6.87
N SER A 352 -17.72 12.84 -7.65
CA SER A 352 -17.43 14.17 -8.22
C SER A 352 -18.39 14.61 -9.34
N SER A 353 -19.64 14.17 -9.29
CA SER A 353 -20.77 14.78 -10.01
C SER A 353 -21.34 15.85 -9.08
N GLY A 354 -21.15 17.12 -9.43
CA GLY A 354 -21.53 18.24 -8.58
C GLY A 354 -23.01 18.24 -8.24
N GLU A 355 -23.30 18.02 -6.97
CA GLU A 355 -24.50 18.38 -6.22
C GLU A 355 -24.09 18.19 -4.75
N GLU A 356 -23.50 19.25 -4.18
CA GLU A 356 -23.25 19.31 -2.74
C GLU A 356 -24.61 19.37 -2.06
N GLY A 357 -25.00 18.30 -1.37
CA GLY A 357 -26.13 18.34 -0.46
C GLY A 357 -25.73 19.15 0.77
N ASP A 358 -26.48 20.22 1.06
CA ASP A 358 -26.22 21.18 2.13
C ASP A 358 -26.09 20.52 3.53
N GLU A 359 -24.88 20.12 3.92
CA GLU A 359 -24.44 20.30 5.30
C GLU A 359 -23.86 21.71 5.41
N GLN A 360 -24.72 22.65 5.81
CA GLN A 360 -24.36 24.06 5.97
C GLN A 360 -23.13 24.24 6.86
N GLY A 361 -22.05 24.72 6.25
CA GLY A 361 -21.58 26.08 6.55
C GLY A 361 -21.29 26.40 8.02
N GLY A 362 -20.66 25.49 8.75
CA GLY A 362 -20.04 25.79 10.04
C GLY A 362 -18.59 25.35 10.06
N GLU A 363 -17.65 26.30 10.18
CA GLU A 363 -16.24 26.03 10.46
C GLU A 363 -16.09 25.32 11.81
N LYS A 364 -16.32 24.01 11.84
CA LYS A 364 -15.88 23.16 12.94
C LYS A 364 -14.36 23.12 12.87
N ALA A 365 -13.72 23.92 13.72
CA ALA A 365 -12.28 24.05 13.83
C ALA A 365 -11.57 22.69 13.65
N PRO A 366 -10.45 22.64 12.88
CA PRO A 366 -9.71 21.41 12.62
C PRO A 366 -9.45 20.65 13.90
N ALA A 367 -9.62 19.32 13.85
CA ALA A 367 -9.28 18.53 15.00
C ALA A 367 -7.76 18.48 15.12
N THR A 368 -7.22 19.07 16.18
CA THR A 368 -5.78 19.21 16.36
C THR A 368 -5.30 18.38 17.54
N SER A 369 -4.42 17.43 17.23
CA SER A 369 -3.61 16.71 18.23
C SER A 369 -2.76 17.69 19.04
N ALA A 370 -2.50 17.38 20.32
CA ALA A 370 -1.73 18.28 21.18
C ALA A 370 -0.34 18.59 20.58
N ALA A 371 0.09 19.86 20.67
CA ALA A 371 1.37 20.30 20.11
C ALA A 371 2.55 19.49 20.67
N GLY A 372 3.52 19.17 19.81
CA GLY A 372 4.68 18.35 20.16
C GLY A 372 4.45 16.83 20.20
N THR A 373 3.21 16.36 20.08
CA THR A 373 2.91 14.92 19.90
C THR A 373 3.38 14.40 18.54
N LEU A 374 3.54 13.08 18.44
CA LEU A 374 3.85 12.41 17.18
C LEU A 374 2.72 12.55 16.15
N ASP A 375 1.46 12.54 16.59
CA ASP A 375 0.29 12.79 15.73
C ASP A 375 0.34 14.21 15.15
N ALA A 376 0.62 15.23 15.97
CA ALA A 376 0.82 16.58 15.45
C ALA A 376 1.99 16.62 14.44
N TYR A 377 3.12 15.98 14.74
CA TYR A 377 4.33 15.98 13.89
C TYR A 377 4.09 15.41 12.48
N ILE A 378 3.44 14.24 12.36
CA ILE A 378 3.19 13.61 11.05
C ILE A 378 2.14 14.35 10.21
N PHE A 379 1.26 15.13 10.84
CA PHE A 379 0.43 16.14 10.16
C PHE A 379 1.11 17.53 10.12
N PHE A 380 2.45 17.53 10.10
CA PHE A 380 3.33 18.70 10.01
C PHE A 380 3.01 19.82 11.03
N ASN A 381 3.01 19.43 12.30
CA ASN A 381 2.61 20.24 13.46
C ASN A 381 1.18 20.79 13.40
N ASN A 382 0.23 19.96 12.93
CA ASN A 382 -1.17 20.32 12.69
C ASN A 382 -1.37 21.41 11.60
N ALA A 383 -0.55 21.40 10.55
CA ALA A 383 -0.75 22.26 9.38
C ALA A 383 -2.06 21.96 8.63
N VAL A 384 -2.61 20.76 8.83
CA VAL A 384 -3.94 20.32 8.40
C VAL A 384 -4.62 19.58 9.57
N ASP A 385 -5.89 19.22 9.41
CA ASP A 385 -6.63 18.38 10.35
C ASP A 385 -5.86 17.09 10.68
N SER A 386 -5.53 16.89 11.97
CA SER A 386 -4.80 15.71 12.47
C SER A 386 -5.70 14.73 13.24
N GLY A 387 -7.01 14.99 13.25
CA GLY A 387 -8.02 14.10 13.82
C GLY A 387 -8.38 14.39 15.27
N LYS A 388 -9.62 14.02 15.64
CA LYS A 388 -10.22 14.25 16.97
C LYS A 388 -9.89 13.15 17.97
N SER A 389 -9.23 12.09 17.50
CA SER A 389 -8.94 10.89 18.26
C SER A 389 -7.47 10.53 18.07
N PRO A 390 -6.65 10.52 19.15
CA PRO A 390 -5.35 9.89 19.07
C PRO A 390 -5.58 8.38 18.93
N PHE A 391 -5.38 7.85 17.72
CA PHE A 391 -5.61 6.45 17.40
C PHE A 391 -4.93 5.51 18.41
N GLY A 392 -5.49 4.32 18.61
CA GLY A 392 -4.77 3.28 19.34
C GLY A 392 -3.49 2.86 18.60
N GLY A 393 -2.42 2.58 19.33
CA GLY A 393 -1.25 1.87 18.81
C GLY A 393 -0.10 2.71 18.24
N GLU A 394 0.64 2.08 17.32
CA GLU A 394 1.89 2.57 16.73
C GLU A 394 1.65 3.70 15.73
N ARG A 395 2.54 4.69 15.67
CA ARG A 395 2.62 5.61 14.52
C ARG A 395 3.80 5.28 13.62
N ILE A 396 4.96 4.98 14.22
CA ILE A 396 6.18 4.60 13.52
C ILE A 396 6.35 3.09 13.60
N ARG A 397 6.62 2.43 12.47
CA ARG A 397 6.89 0.98 12.35
C ARG A 397 8.13 0.70 11.49
N PHE A 398 9.18 1.50 11.71
CA PHE A 398 10.39 1.47 10.90
C PHE A 398 11.24 0.24 11.15
N ILE A 399 11.67 -0.43 10.08
CA ILE A 399 12.46 -1.67 10.17
C ILE A 399 13.85 -1.44 9.59
N SER A 400 14.89 -1.88 10.29
CA SER A 400 16.27 -1.79 9.81
C SER A 400 17.13 -2.93 10.34
N ARG A 401 18.21 -3.24 9.62
CA ARG A 401 19.30 -4.07 10.11
C ARG A 401 20.24 -3.18 10.92
N VAL A 402 20.79 -3.68 12.02
CA VAL A 402 21.83 -2.97 12.78
C VAL A 402 23.16 -3.12 12.03
N SER A 403 23.77 -2.03 11.57
CA SER A 403 25.06 -2.05 10.88
C SER A 403 26.25 -1.96 11.84
N ALA A 404 26.10 -1.26 12.97
CA ALA A 404 27.12 -1.19 14.03
C ALA A 404 26.49 -0.98 15.42
N VAL A 405 27.26 -1.28 16.46
CA VAL A 405 26.88 -1.12 17.87
C VAL A 405 28.07 -0.54 18.63
N GLY A 406 27.83 0.41 19.52
CA GLY A 406 28.84 0.98 20.41
C GLY A 406 28.34 1.15 21.84
N SER A 407 29.09 1.88 22.67
CA SER A 407 28.66 2.20 24.04
C SER A 407 27.52 3.21 24.00
N GLY A 408 26.32 2.81 24.43
CA GLY A 408 25.14 3.67 24.48
C GLY A 408 24.51 4.03 23.12
N TRP A 409 24.92 3.40 22.02
CA TRP A 409 24.34 3.67 20.70
C TRP A 409 24.29 2.45 19.77
N ILE A 410 23.34 2.49 18.84
CA ILE A 410 23.22 1.55 17.71
C ILE A 410 23.19 2.32 16.39
N GLU A 411 23.67 1.72 15.32
CA GLU A 411 23.63 2.31 13.98
C GLU A 411 22.81 1.43 13.03
N LEU A 412 21.95 2.09 12.27
CA LEU A 412 20.96 1.54 11.37
C LEU A 412 21.56 1.45 9.97
N GLU A 413 21.26 0.38 9.24
CA GLU A 413 21.71 0.17 7.86
C GLU A 413 21.15 1.25 6.90
N ARG A 414 19.88 1.63 7.10
CA ARG A 414 19.20 2.66 6.32
C ARG A 414 18.85 3.89 7.21
N PRO A 415 18.83 5.12 6.64
CA PRO A 415 18.51 6.33 7.39
C PRO A 415 17.04 6.40 7.81
N LEU A 416 16.77 7.13 8.90
CA LEU A 416 15.42 7.40 9.38
C LEU A 416 14.60 8.24 8.37
N PRO A 417 13.34 7.88 8.06
CA PRO A 417 12.48 8.68 7.17
C PRO A 417 11.64 9.75 7.92
N TYR A 418 11.80 9.86 9.24
CA TYR A 418 11.18 10.82 10.15
C TYR A 418 12.13 11.11 11.33
N ASP A 419 11.91 12.22 12.03
CA ASP A 419 12.60 12.49 13.31
C ASP A 419 12.13 11.48 14.39
N LEU A 420 12.91 11.36 15.46
CA LEU A 420 12.58 10.62 16.67
C LEU A 420 12.83 11.51 17.89
N ARG A 421 11.88 11.51 18.83
CA ARG A 421 11.95 12.28 20.08
C ARG A 421 11.68 11.34 21.26
N PRO A 422 12.51 11.31 22.32
CA PRO A 422 12.33 10.39 23.45
C PRO A 422 10.94 10.50 24.12
N GLU A 423 10.32 11.68 24.08
CA GLU A 423 8.98 11.98 24.62
C GLU A 423 7.88 11.15 23.95
N TRP A 424 8.09 10.69 22.71
CA TRP A 424 7.19 9.81 21.97
C TRP A 424 7.30 8.32 22.38
N GLN A 425 8.11 8.02 23.39
CA GLN A 425 8.39 6.68 23.93
C GLN A 425 8.95 5.73 22.87
N VAL A 426 9.90 6.22 22.08
CA VAL A 426 10.52 5.43 21.01
C VAL A 426 11.35 4.28 21.60
N ALA A 427 11.09 3.06 21.13
CA ALA A 427 11.74 1.85 21.63
C ALA A 427 12.17 0.92 20.50
N VAL A 428 13.28 0.21 20.74
CA VAL A 428 13.91 -0.74 19.81
C VAL A 428 13.42 -2.15 20.16
N TYR A 429 12.86 -2.84 19.18
CA TYR A 429 12.34 -4.21 19.31
C TYR A 429 13.09 -5.16 18.38
N SER A 430 13.24 -6.43 18.77
CA SER A 430 13.68 -7.48 17.85
C SER A 430 12.57 -7.83 16.87
N PHE A 431 12.85 -7.75 15.57
CA PHE A 431 11.90 -8.07 14.50
C PHE A 431 11.57 -9.58 14.49
N GLU A 432 10.56 -10.05 15.22
CA GLU A 432 10.31 -11.49 15.45
C GLU A 432 8.89 -11.92 15.00
N HIS A 433 8.48 -11.58 13.77
CA HIS A 433 7.21 -12.04 13.22
C HIS A 433 7.12 -13.57 13.21
N SER A 434 6.00 -14.10 13.73
CA SER A 434 5.84 -15.56 13.93
C SER A 434 5.54 -16.36 12.65
N VAL A 435 5.21 -15.68 11.55
CA VAL A 435 5.01 -16.27 10.22
C VAL A 435 5.74 -15.40 9.22
N GLN A 436 6.70 -15.99 8.52
CA GLN A 436 7.56 -15.33 7.54
C GLN A 436 7.86 -16.22 6.33
N HIS A 437 8.24 -15.61 5.21
CA HIS A 437 8.69 -16.32 3.99
C HIS A 437 7.62 -17.26 3.44
N VAL A 438 6.38 -16.76 3.34
CA VAL A 438 5.17 -17.49 2.90
C VAL A 438 4.50 -16.82 1.72
N GLY A 439 3.85 -17.58 0.84
CA GLY A 439 3.12 -16.96 -0.26
C GLY A 439 2.22 -17.84 -1.10
N TYR A 440 1.53 -17.18 -2.02
CA TYR A 440 0.54 -17.72 -2.94
C TYR A 440 0.89 -17.30 -4.36
N GLU A 441 0.96 -18.25 -5.29
CA GLU A 441 1.43 -17.95 -6.65
C GLU A 441 0.91 -18.85 -7.77
N ASP A 442 0.90 -18.31 -8.99
CA ASP A 442 0.72 -19.03 -10.25
C ASP A 442 -0.67 -19.71 -10.44
N PHE A 443 -1.77 -19.07 -10.02
CA PHE A 443 -3.14 -19.58 -10.21
C PHE A 443 -4.20 -18.47 -10.36
N THR A 444 -5.39 -18.84 -10.84
CA THR A 444 -6.59 -18.00 -10.77
C THR A 444 -7.38 -18.26 -9.49
N VAL A 445 -7.87 -17.21 -8.86
CA VAL A 445 -8.95 -17.21 -7.86
C VAL A 445 -10.24 -16.78 -8.56
N GLU A 446 -11.26 -17.62 -8.52
CA GLU A 446 -12.55 -17.32 -9.16
C GLU A 446 -13.69 -17.51 -8.16
N PHE A 447 -14.50 -16.48 -7.96
CA PHE A 447 -15.69 -16.56 -7.13
C PHE A 447 -16.93 -16.91 -7.96
N GLN A 448 -17.92 -17.51 -7.31
CA GLN A 448 -19.27 -17.54 -7.87
C GLN A 448 -19.77 -16.10 -8.04
N TRP A 449 -20.03 -15.70 -9.29
CA TRP A 449 -20.62 -14.38 -9.59
C TRP A 449 -21.87 -14.14 -8.74
N ASP A 450 -21.94 -12.95 -8.17
CA ASP A 450 -23.02 -12.42 -7.34
C ASP A 450 -23.03 -10.89 -7.43
N THR A 451 -24.13 -10.22 -7.11
CA THR A 451 -24.20 -8.74 -7.15
C THR A 451 -23.43 -8.08 -6.00
N TYR A 452 -22.95 -6.86 -6.23
CA TYR A 452 -22.44 -5.95 -5.21
C TYR A 452 -23.48 -4.82 -5.01
N PRO A 453 -24.39 -4.93 -4.02
CA PRO A 453 -25.63 -4.16 -4.02
C PRO A 453 -25.51 -2.74 -3.44
N ALA A 454 -24.56 -2.52 -2.53
CA ALA A 454 -24.40 -1.26 -1.79
C ALA A 454 -22.97 -1.15 -1.24
N HIS A 455 -22.57 0.06 -0.83
CA HIS A 455 -21.40 0.27 0.02
C HIS A 455 -21.55 -0.57 1.31
N PHE A 456 -20.51 -1.30 1.71
CA PHE A 456 -20.57 -2.37 2.73
C PHE A 456 -21.57 -3.53 2.50
N GLY A 457 -22.20 -3.61 1.33
CA GLY A 457 -23.16 -4.67 0.98
C GLY A 457 -22.53 -5.98 0.49
N ALA A 458 -21.20 -6.07 0.47
CA ALA A 458 -20.46 -7.28 0.06
C ALA A 458 -20.74 -8.47 0.99
N LYS A 459 -20.77 -9.67 0.40
CA LYS A 459 -21.05 -10.94 1.11
C LYS A 459 -19.78 -11.62 1.61
N GLY A 460 -18.63 -11.14 1.17
CA GLY A 460 -17.31 -11.68 1.45
C GLY A 460 -16.85 -12.68 0.40
N TYR A 461 -16.92 -12.33 -0.88
CA TYR A 461 -16.15 -13.01 -1.93
C TYR A 461 -14.72 -12.45 -1.94
N ASN A 462 -13.97 -12.66 -0.85
CA ASN A 462 -12.68 -12.01 -0.64
C ASN A 462 -11.53 -13.00 -0.85
N ALA A 463 -10.54 -12.66 -1.67
CA ALA A 463 -9.47 -13.60 -2.02
C ALA A 463 -8.41 -13.72 -0.92
N PHE A 464 -7.62 -12.67 -0.65
CA PHE A 464 -6.43 -12.78 0.21
C PHE A 464 -6.50 -11.91 1.47
N ARG A 465 -6.11 -12.48 2.63
CA ARG A 465 -5.81 -11.74 3.87
C ARG A 465 -4.42 -12.04 4.37
N PHE A 466 -3.57 -11.04 4.50
CA PHE A 466 -2.30 -11.15 5.20
C PHE A 466 -2.45 -10.42 6.54
N GLN A 467 -2.26 -11.14 7.65
CA GLN A 467 -2.44 -10.63 9.01
C GLN A 467 -1.20 -10.94 9.86
N SER A 468 -0.58 -9.89 10.41
CA SER A 468 0.55 -9.96 11.36
C SER A 468 1.75 -10.82 10.91
N CYS A 469 1.90 -11.05 9.60
CA CYS A 469 3.02 -11.77 9.00
C CYS A 469 4.04 -10.81 8.37
N ALA A 470 5.23 -11.31 8.05
CA ALA A 470 6.20 -10.55 7.28
C ALA A 470 6.84 -11.36 6.16
N ASN A 471 7.61 -10.73 5.27
CA ASN A 471 8.34 -11.41 4.19
C ASN A 471 7.44 -12.34 3.37
N ALA A 472 6.28 -11.85 2.94
CA ALA A 472 5.25 -12.68 2.31
C ALA A 472 4.81 -12.15 0.95
N TRP A 473 4.27 -13.01 0.10
CA TRP A 473 3.91 -12.60 -1.27
C TRP A 473 2.63 -13.18 -1.86
N ILE A 474 2.08 -12.42 -2.80
CA ILE A 474 1.12 -12.88 -3.81
C ILE A 474 1.78 -12.60 -5.17
N ARG A 475 1.96 -13.62 -6.02
CA ARG A 475 2.66 -13.47 -7.31
C ARG A 475 1.91 -14.16 -8.45
N ASN A 476 1.73 -13.46 -9.58
CA ASN A 476 1.15 -14.05 -10.80
C ASN A 476 -0.23 -14.70 -10.53
N VAL A 477 -1.19 -13.86 -10.13
CA VAL A 477 -2.54 -14.30 -9.76
C VAL A 477 -3.58 -13.50 -10.55
N ARG A 478 -4.60 -14.20 -11.05
CA ARG A 478 -5.83 -13.57 -11.56
C ARG A 478 -6.94 -13.73 -10.53
N ILE A 479 -7.69 -12.66 -10.26
CA ILE A 479 -8.81 -12.63 -9.31
C ILE A 479 -10.08 -12.26 -10.09
N ILE A 480 -11.09 -13.12 -10.03
CA ILE A 480 -12.35 -12.98 -10.79
C ILE A 480 -13.54 -12.90 -9.84
N ASP A 481 -14.40 -11.90 -10.05
CA ASP A 481 -15.68 -11.70 -9.33
C ASP A 481 -15.56 -11.52 -7.80
N ALA A 482 -14.46 -10.92 -7.34
CA ALA A 482 -14.21 -10.66 -5.93
C ALA A 482 -14.94 -9.44 -5.38
N ASP A 483 -15.44 -9.55 -4.15
CA ASP A 483 -15.84 -8.41 -3.30
C ASP A 483 -14.61 -7.63 -2.82
N ASN A 484 -13.57 -8.35 -2.38
CA ASN A 484 -12.28 -7.75 -2.01
C ASN A 484 -11.11 -8.58 -2.57
N GLY A 485 -10.11 -7.92 -3.17
CA GLY A 485 -8.97 -8.61 -3.79
C GLY A 485 -7.95 -9.10 -2.76
N ALA A 486 -7.09 -8.23 -2.24
CA ALA A 486 -6.09 -8.58 -1.24
C ALA A 486 -5.86 -7.49 -0.20
N GLU A 487 -5.81 -7.87 1.08
CA GLU A 487 -5.51 -7.00 2.21
C GLU A 487 -4.21 -7.39 2.93
N SER A 488 -3.47 -6.39 3.41
CA SER A 488 -2.30 -6.51 4.29
C SER A 488 -2.54 -5.71 5.56
N ILE A 489 -2.73 -6.37 6.70
CA ILE A 489 -3.06 -5.74 7.99
C ILE A 489 -1.99 -6.09 9.04
N ASN A 490 -1.37 -5.08 9.65
CA ASN A 490 -0.30 -5.23 10.64
C ASN A 490 0.90 -6.06 10.13
N CYS A 491 1.15 -6.02 8.82
CA CYS A 491 2.16 -6.83 8.14
C CYS A 491 3.32 -5.98 7.64
N ASP A 492 4.44 -6.63 7.32
CA ASP A 492 5.65 -5.92 6.98
C ASP A 492 6.49 -6.67 5.92
N LEU A 493 7.17 -5.96 4.99
CA LEU A 493 7.95 -6.60 3.90
C LEU A 493 7.09 -7.55 3.04
N ILE A 494 6.03 -7.01 2.44
CA ILE A 494 5.04 -7.78 1.66
C ILE A 494 5.17 -7.41 0.18
N THR A 495 5.09 -8.37 -0.74
CA THR A 495 5.03 -8.07 -2.19
C THR A 495 3.80 -8.67 -2.85
N MET A 496 3.02 -7.82 -3.52
CA MET A 496 1.87 -8.21 -4.33
C MET A 496 2.15 -7.87 -5.79
N GLN A 497 2.58 -8.87 -6.57
CA GLN A 497 3.12 -8.68 -7.91
C GLN A 497 2.30 -9.41 -8.99
N ASN A 498 2.10 -8.76 -10.13
CA ASN A 498 1.47 -9.34 -11.32
C ASN A 498 0.08 -9.90 -10.98
N ILE A 499 -0.81 -9.01 -10.54
CA ILE A 499 -2.18 -9.33 -10.16
C ILE A 499 -3.15 -8.70 -11.16
N THR A 500 -4.01 -9.53 -11.76
CA THR A 500 -5.13 -9.05 -12.58
C THR A 500 -6.43 -9.18 -11.81
N LEU A 501 -7.18 -8.10 -11.65
CA LEU A 501 -8.53 -8.11 -11.09
C LEU A 501 -9.54 -7.88 -12.22
N GLU A 502 -10.50 -8.80 -12.37
CA GLU A 502 -11.52 -8.74 -13.41
C GLU A 502 -12.88 -9.27 -12.93
N PHE A 503 -13.92 -9.01 -13.74
CA PHE A 503 -15.29 -9.39 -13.45
C PHE A 503 -15.89 -10.06 -14.69
N THR A 504 -16.61 -11.16 -14.54
CA THR A 504 -17.23 -11.85 -15.68
C THR A 504 -18.34 -11.02 -16.33
N ARG A 505 -18.99 -10.17 -15.53
CA ARG A 505 -19.95 -9.13 -15.94
C ARG A 505 -20.13 -8.14 -14.78
N ASN A 506 -20.63 -6.94 -15.09
CA ASN A 506 -20.88 -5.90 -14.08
C ASN A 506 -21.64 -6.44 -12.84
N ARG A 507 -21.12 -6.16 -11.65
CA ARG A 507 -21.70 -6.58 -10.36
C ARG A 507 -22.41 -5.43 -9.64
N GLY A 508 -22.02 -4.19 -9.92
CA GLY A 508 -22.48 -2.98 -9.23
C GLY A 508 -23.66 -2.28 -9.91
N ASN A 509 -24.24 -1.31 -9.19
CA ASN A 509 -25.32 -0.44 -9.67
C ASN A 509 -24.95 1.05 -9.52
N LYS A 510 -25.85 1.97 -9.92
CA LYS A 510 -25.61 3.44 -9.85
C LYS A 510 -25.23 3.91 -8.44
N GLY A 511 -25.84 3.36 -7.37
CA GLY A 511 -25.58 3.73 -5.98
C GLY A 511 -24.21 3.33 -5.43
N VAL A 512 -23.44 2.52 -6.18
CA VAL A 512 -22.03 2.20 -5.92
C VAL A 512 -21.11 2.71 -7.03
N GLY A 513 -21.57 3.68 -7.83
CA GLY A 513 -20.84 4.21 -8.99
C GLY A 513 -20.51 3.14 -10.04
N TYR A 514 -21.31 2.07 -10.15
CA TYR A 514 -21.02 0.87 -10.94
C TYR A 514 -19.69 0.15 -10.57
N SER A 515 -19.18 0.38 -9.35
CA SER A 515 -18.08 -0.39 -8.79
C SER A 515 -18.54 -1.83 -8.53
N SER A 516 -17.72 -2.82 -8.88
CA SER A 516 -18.07 -4.25 -8.80
C SER A 516 -17.48 -4.96 -7.58
N GLY A 517 -16.87 -4.23 -6.65
CA GLY A 517 -16.37 -4.71 -5.36
C GLY A 517 -16.06 -3.53 -4.42
N HIS A 518 -15.60 -3.82 -3.20
CA HIS A 518 -15.29 -2.84 -2.17
C HIS A 518 -13.83 -2.37 -2.23
N HIS A 519 -12.85 -3.13 -1.74
CA HIS A 519 -11.41 -2.86 -1.95
C HIS A 519 -10.78 -3.78 -3.00
N GLY A 520 -10.02 -3.22 -3.93
CA GLY A 520 -9.19 -3.99 -4.85
C GLY A 520 -7.97 -4.55 -4.14
N LEU A 521 -7.00 -3.69 -3.85
CA LEU A 521 -5.75 -4.03 -3.15
C LEU A 521 -5.49 -3.01 -2.05
N TRP A 522 -5.11 -3.48 -0.86
CA TRP A 522 -5.13 -2.68 0.37
C TRP A 522 -3.97 -3.00 1.33
N ALA A 523 -3.36 -1.97 1.89
CA ALA A 523 -2.52 -2.06 3.08
C ALA A 523 -3.03 -1.16 4.22
N ALA A 524 -2.99 -1.69 5.45
CA ALA A 524 -3.37 -1.00 6.69
C ALA A 524 -2.40 -1.35 7.82
N ALA A 525 -2.00 -0.36 8.63
CA ALA A 525 -1.07 -0.48 9.75
C ALA A 525 0.21 -1.30 9.44
N SER A 526 0.64 -1.24 8.18
CA SER A 526 1.68 -2.08 7.59
C SER A 526 2.85 -1.23 7.10
N SER A 527 4.06 -1.79 7.01
CA SER A 527 5.20 -1.11 6.40
C SER A 527 5.92 -1.92 5.33
N LEU A 528 6.53 -1.22 4.36
CA LEU A 528 7.27 -1.86 3.26
C LEU A 528 6.42 -2.89 2.48
N VAL A 529 5.16 -2.54 2.19
CA VAL A 529 4.30 -3.29 1.27
C VAL A 529 4.51 -2.74 -0.14
N HIS A 530 4.95 -3.59 -1.08
CA HIS A 530 5.12 -3.24 -2.48
C HIS A 530 4.09 -3.94 -3.36
N PHE A 531 3.24 -3.16 -4.00
CA PHE A 531 2.27 -3.59 -5.00
C PHE A 531 2.81 -3.21 -6.39
N THR A 532 2.91 -4.16 -7.32
CA THR A 532 3.46 -3.88 -8.66
C THR A 532 2.86 -4.76 -9.76
N ASP A 533 2.95 -4.28 -11.00
CA ASP A 533 2.48 -4.96 -12.21
C ASP A 533 0.97 -5.30 -12.16
N LEU A 534 0.16 -4.38 -11.62
CA LEU A 534 -1.27 -4.59 -11.40
C LEU A 534 -2.10 -4.23 -12.64
N THR A 535 -3.16 -5.00 -12.91
CA THR A 535 -4.14 -4.70 -13.98
C THR A 535 -5.57 -4.80 -13.47
N PHE A 536 -6.29 -3.67 -13.47
CA PHE A 536 -7.70 -3.57 -13.09
C PHE A 536 -8.60 -3.49 -14.34
N LYS A 537 -9.36 -4.54 -14.63
CA LYS A 537 -10.32 -4.57 -15.76
C LYS A 537 -11.72 -4.07 -15.39
N GLY A 538 -11.90 -3.59 -14.16
CA GLY A 538 -13.12 -2.97 -13.65
C GLY A 538 -12.81 -2.16 -12.40
N ARG A 539 -13.80 -1.47 -11.84
CA ARG A 539 -13.65 -0.63 -10.64
C ARG A 539 -14.07 -1.36 -9.37
N PHE A 540 -13.35 -1.10 -8.28
CA PHE A 540 -13.80 -1.29 -6.90
C PHE A 540 -14.31 0.07 -6.36
N ILE A 541 -14.84 0.16 -5.14
CA ILE A 541 -15.05 1.49 -4.52
C ILE A 541 -13.68 2.13 -4.28
N HIS A 542 -12.73 1.33 -3.77
CA HIS A 542 -11.35 1.70 -3.53
C HIS A 542 -10.46 0.75 -4.35
N ASP A 543 -9.87 1.20 -5.46
CA ASP A 543 -9.08 0.28 -6.31
C ASP A 543 -7.75 -0.06 -5.65
N LEU A 544 -7.01 0.97 -5.27
CA LEU A 544 -5.78 0.89 -4.49
C LEU A 544 -5.98 1.67 -3.19
N THR A 545 -5.67 1.06 -2.05
CA THR A 545 -5.87 1.70 -0.74
C THR A 545 -4.59 1.62 0.09
N LEU A 546 -4.21 2.76 0.67
CA LEU A 546 -3.40 2.83 1.89
C LEU A 546 -4.30 3.37 3.00
N ASP A 547 -4.28 2.72 4.16
CA ASP A 547 -5.12 3.08 5.32
C ASP A 547 -4.29 3.06 6.62
N VAL A 548 -4.86 3.66 7.67
CA VAL A 548 -4.32 3.92 9.03
C VAL A 548 -2.88 3.47 9.25
N TRP A 549 -1.97 4.43 9.41
CA TRP A 549 -0.54 4.21 9.71
C TRP A 549 0.28 3.43 8.68
N SER A 550 -0.25 3.15 7.49
CA SER A 550 0.54 2.59 6.39
C SER A 550 1.67 3.55 6.00
N GLN A 551 2.89 3.01 5.96
CA GLN A 551 4.12 3.78 5.76
C GLN A 551 5.20 3.00 5.01
N GLU A 552 6.09 3.69 4.30
CA GLU A 552 7.11 3.06 3.46
C GLU A 552 6.53 2.09 2.39
N CYS A 553 5.23 2.18 2.10
CA CYS A 553 4.56 1.33 1.11
C CYS A 553 4.65 1.96 -0.30
N ALA A 554 4.59 1.11 -1.33
CA ALA A 554 4.69 1.54 -2.72
C ALA A 554 3.66 0.85 -3.63
N TYR A 555 2.96 1.62 -4.45
CA TYR A 555 2.17 1.13 -5.59
C TYR A 555 2.88 1.52 -6.88
N THR A 556 3.26 0.56 -7.72
CA THR A 556 4.04 0.84 -8.94
C THR A 556 3.63 0.06 -10.18
N ASN A 557 4.01 0.52 -11.38
CA ASN A 557 3.82 -0.16 -12.67
C ASN A 557 2.41 -0.72 -12.90
N SER A 558 1.39 0.07 -12.53
CA SER A 558 0.01 -0.41 -12.41
C SER A 558 -0.92 0.30 -13.38
N ARG A 559 -2.00 -0.36 -13.79
CA ARG A 559 -2.98 0.23 -14.71
C ARG A 559 -4.41 -0.24 -14.47
N GLY A 560 -5.37 0.58 -14.87
CA GLY A 560 -6.78 0.21 -14.80
C GLY A 560 -7.67 1.00 -15.75
N VAL A 561 -8.97 0.72 -15.67
CA VAL A 561 -9.98 1.39 -16.52
C VAL A 561 -10.28 2.81 -16.07
N ASP A 562 -10.35 3.05 -14.76
CA ASP A 562 -10.66 4.35 -14.13
C ASP A 562 -10.40 4.23 -12.62
N MET A 563 -9.15 4.43 -12.20
CA MET A 563 -8.68 4.05 -10.85
C MET A 563 -8.75 5.18 -9.81
N SER A 564 -9.04 4.82 -8.55
CA SER A 564 -8.76 5.64 -7.36
C SER A 564 -7.47 5.22 -6.65
N MET A 565 -6.75 6.20 -6.11
CA MET A 565 -5.65 6.03 -5.16
C MET A 565 -6.12 6.53 -3.80
N ASP A 566 -6.75 5.65 -3.02
CA ASP A 566 -7.35 5.99 -1.74
C ASP A 566 -6.28 6.04 -0.64
N MET A 567 -6.29 7.12 0.13
CA MET A 567 -5.40 7.36 1.27
C MET A 567 -6.11 7.18 2.63
N HIS A 568 -7.45 7.05 2.61
CA HIS A 568 -8.31 6.52 3.67
C HIS A 568 -8.22 7.16 5.07
N ARG A 569 -7.52 8.31 5.19
CA ARG A 569 -7.25 9.01 6.47
C ARG A 569 -6.42 8.13 7.41
N GLY A 570 -6.38 8.45 8.70
CA GLY A 570 -5.62 7.64 9.65
C GLY A 570 -4.11 7.86 9.61
N GLY A 571 -3.67 9.02 9.12
CA GLY A 571 -2.27 9.43 9.17
C GLY A 571 -1.31 8.55 8.37
N VAL A 572 -1.76 8.05 7.22
CA VAL A 572 -0.93 7.39 6.20
C VAL A 572 0.17 8.35 5.71
N HIS A 573 1.45 7.98 5.84
CA HIS A 573 2.60 8.88 5.62
C HIS A 573 3.82 8.15 5.02
N ASN A 574 4.73 8.89 4.39
CA ASN A 574 5.97 8.36 3.80
C ASN A 574 5.77 7.24 2.73
N ASN A 575 4.73 7.31 1.89
CA ASN A 575 4.45 6.31 0.84
C ASN A 575 4.72 6.84 -0.59
N LEU A 576 4.84 5.91 -1.55
CA LEU A 576 5.15 6.20 -2.95
C LEU A 576 4.11 5.58 -3.92
N TRP A 577 3.52 6.42 -4.75
CA TRP A 577 2.73 6.03 -5.92
C TRP A 577 3.56 6.34 -7.16
N SER A 578 3.88 5.34 -8.00
CA SER A 578 4.82 5.56 -9.11
C SER A 578 4.49 4.82 -10.40
N ASN A 579 4.48 5.51 -11.54
CA ASN A 579 4.20 4.91 -12.85
C ASN A 579 2.83 4.20 -12.90
N ILE A 580 1.76 4.95 -12.68
CA ILE A 580 0.38 4.41 -12.64
C ILE A 580 -0.46 5.03 -13.74
N ASP A 581 -1.04 4.17 -14.59
CA ASP A 581 -2.06 4.53 -15.57
C ASP A 581 -3.45 4.40 -14.94
N VAL A 582 -4.03 5.52 -14.51
CA VAL A 582 -5.37 5.55 -13.90
C VAL A 582 -6.51 5.41 -14.93
N GLY A 583 -6.19 5.17 -16.21
CA GLY A 583 -7.16 4.92 -17.27
C GLY A 583 -7.89 6.20 -17.68
N LEU A 584 -9.19 6.28 -17.36
CA LEU A 584 -9.94 7.53 -17.46
C LEU A 584 -9.48 8.56 -16.43
N GLY A 585 -9.10 8.14 -15.21
CA GLY A 585 -8.62 9.03 -14.15
C GLY A 585 -9.65 10.05 -13.66
N SER A 586 -10.95 9.71 -13.70
CA SER A 586 -12.02 10.60 -13.24
C SER A 586 -12.10 10.69 -11.70
N ARG A 587 -11.55 9.68 -11.03
CA ARG A 587 -11.59 9.43 -9.58
C ARG A 587 -10.20 9.25 -8.96
N THR A 588 -9.16 9.74 -9.64
CA THR A 588 -7.73 9.59 -9.31
C THR A 588 -7.40 9.80 -7.84
N PHE A 589 -7.92 10.89 -7.24
CA PHE A 589 -7.72 11.27 -5.84
C PHE A 589 -8.98 11.11 -4.98
N GLN A 590 -10.02 10.43 -5.47
CA GLN A 590 -11.19 10.10 -4.67
C GLN A 590 -10.74 9.20 -3.52
N SER A 591 -10.92 9.69 -2.30
CA SER A 591 -10.35 9.15 -1.07
C SER A 591 -11.43 9.14 0.01
N SER A 592 -11.34 8.20 0.95
CA SER A 592 -12.42 7.93 1.92
C SER A 592 -11.91 7.97 3.37
N GLY A 593 -12.39 7.07 4.23
CA GLY A 593 -12.12 7.09 5.67
C GLY A 593 -13.07 7.99 6.47
N ALA A 594 -13.23 7.69 7.76
CA ALA A 594 -14.04 8.51 8.67
C ALA A 594 -13.38 9.88 8.94
N ALA A 595 -14.14 10.97 8.78
CA ALA A 595 -13.63 12.34 8.89
C ALA A 595 -12.98 12.67 10.26
N SER A 596 -13.34 11.95 11.33
CA SER A 596 -12.70 12.09 12.65
C SER A 596 -11.23 11.67 12.69
N LYS A 597 -10.74 10.98 11.65
CA LYS A 597 -9.38 10.43 11.51
C LYS A 597 -8.39 11.39 10.82
N GLY A 598 -8.67 12.70 10.83
CA GLY A 598 -7.83 13.74 10.24
C GLY A 598 -7.90 13.79 8.73
N ALA A 599 -7.00 14.56 8.11
CA ALA A 599 -6.84 14.68 6.67
C ALA A 599 -6.61 13.32 5.96
N HIS A 600 -6.93 13.26 4.67
CA HIS A 600 -6.82 12.02 3.88
C HIS A 600 -5.40 11.43 3.87
N ALA A 601 -4.38 12.28 3.90
CA ALA A 601 -2.97 11.89 3.97
C ALA A 601 -2.24 12.69 5.06
N ALA A 602 -1.28 12.05 5.71
CA ALA A 602 -0.23 12.72 6.49
C ALA A 602 1.01 12.99 5.60
N ALA A 603 2.12 13.42 6.21
CA ALA A 603 3.28 13.96 5.51
C ALA A 603 4.00 12.99 4.54
N ASN A 604 4.73 13.60 3.59
CA ASN A 604 5.72 12.97 2.70
C ASN A 604 5.17 11.85 1.77
N ASN A 605 3.87 11.81 1.50
CA ASN A 605 3.37 10.94 0.42
C ASN A 605 3.74 11.53 -0.94
N THR A 606 4.15 10.67 -1.88
CA THR A 606 4.69 11.07 -3.18
C THR A 606 3.92 10.41 -4.33
N TRP A 607 3.45 11.20 -5.28
CA TRP A 607 2.86 10.77 -6.54
C TRP A 607 3.79 11.13 -7.69
N TRP A 608 4.40 10.11 -8.30
CA TRP A 608 5.39 10.23 -9.37
C TRP A 608 4.85 9.59 -10.65
N ASN A 609 4.80 10.34 -11.74
CA ASN A 609 4.37 9.81 -13.05
C ASN A 609 3.02 9.06 -13.01
N ILE A 610 2.00 9.72 -12.43
CA ILE A 610 0.61 9.28 -12.53
C ILE A 610 0.01 9.92 -13.78
N TYR A 611 -0.68 9.14 -14.61
CA TYR A 611 -1.24 9.61 -15.88
C TYR A 611 -2.54 8.89 -16.24
N ALA A 612 -3.38 9.53 -17.06
CA ALA A 612 -4.61 8.94 -17.60
C ALA A 612 -4.43 8.65 -19.09
N SER A 613 -4.13 7.40 -19.47
CA SER A 613 -3.91 7.05 -20.88
C SER A 613 -5.13 7.25 -21.77
N SER A 614 -6.34 7.23 -21.19
CA SER A 614 -7.59 7.49 -21.91
C SER A 614 -7.90 8.98 -22.08
N ARG A 615 -7.16 9.88 -21.42
CA ARG A 615 -7.23 11.34 -21.59
C ARG A 615 -5.81 11.95 -21.61
N PRO A 616 -4.95 11.59 -22.59
CA PRO A 616 -3.51 11.84 -22.53
C PRO A 616 -3.11 13.33 -22.62
N THR A 617 -4.04 14.20 -23.02
CA THR A 617 -3.88 15.66 -23.07
C THR A 617 -4.45 16.39 -21.85
N ALA A 618 -5.24 15.71 -21.01
CA ALA A 618 -5.78 16.30 -19.80
C ALA A 618 -4.75 16.23 -18.66
N SER A 619 -4.57 17.32 -17.94
CA SER A 619 -3.85 17.29 -16.67
C SER A 619 -4.72 16.66 -15.59
N LEU A 620 -4.11 15.91 -14.67
CA LEU A 620 -4.80 15.36 -13.51
C LEU A 620 -4.84 16.44 -12.42
N ALA A 621 -6.01 17.04 -12.19
CA ALA A 621 -6.21 17.97 -11.08
C ALA A 621 -5.86 17.27 -9.76
N ILE A 622 -4.97 17.90 -8.99
CA ILE A 622 -4.62 17.48 -7.62
C ILE A 622 -5.78 17.80 -6.66
N PRO A 623 -5.83 17.22 -5.45
CA PRO A 623 -6.85 17.59 -4.47
C PRO A 623 -6.62 18.99 -3.88
N ASP A 624 -7.49 19.40 -2.96
CA ASP A 624 -7.33 20.63 -2.17
C ASP A 624 -6.25 20.50 -1.07
N CYS A 625 -5.84 21.62 -0.51
CA CYS A 625 -4.76 21.69 0.48
C CYS A 625 -5.09 21.02 1.83
N GLY A 626 -6.36 20.76 2.14
CA GLY A 626 -6.79 19.99 3.30
C GLY A 626 -6.57 18.48 3.14
N TYR A 627 -6.19 18.00 1.95
CA TYR A 627 -5.93 16.58 1.70
C TYR A 627 -4.74 16.03 2.51
N GLY A 628 -3.73 16.85 2.81
CA GLY A 628 -2.57 16.46 3.62
C GLY A 628 -1.40 17.45 3.51
N PRO A 629 -0.41 17.43 4.42
CA PRO A 629 0.75 18.32 4.37
C PRO A 629 1.95 17.64 3.69
N LEU A 630 2.96 18.43 3.28
CA LEU A 630 4.24 17.92 2.73
C LEU A 630 4.08 16.87 1.61
N LEU A 631 3.08 17.05 0.75
CA LEU A 631 2.77 16.15 -0.36
C LEU A 631 3.63 16.49 -1.59
N ASN A 632 4.08 15.47 -2.32
CA ASN A 632 4.95 15.62 -3.48
C ASN A 632 4.21 15.12 -4.74
N TYR A 633 4.03 15.99 -5.73
CA TYR A 633 3.39 15.67 -7.00
C TYR A 633 4.38 15.95 -8.15
N VAL A 634 4.88 14.91 -8.81
CA VAL A 634 5.84 15.03 -9.91
C VAL A 634 5.27 14.36 -11.16
N GLY A 635 4.87 15.15 -12.16
CA GLY A 635 4.20 14.62 -13.36
C GLY A 635 3.26 15.60 -14.07
N GLY A 636 2.32 15.04 -14.84
CA GLY A 636 1.33 15.78 -15.63
C GLY A 636 0.15 16.33 -14.82
N PHE A 637 0.43 16.90 -13.66
CA PHE A 637 -0.58 17.37 -12.72
C PHE A 637 -1.12 18.76 -13.06
N GLY A 638 -2.40 18.99 -12.78
CA GLY A 638 -3.07 20.28 -12.89
C GLY A 638 -3.27 20.92 -11.51
N PRO A 639 -3.70 22.20 -11.46
CA PRO A 639 -4.07 22.84 -10.20
C PRO A 639 -5.24 22.12 -9.49
N PRO A 640 -5.50 22.42 -8.21
CA PRO A 640 -6.67 21.91 -7.50
C PRO A 640 -7.98 22.20 -8.24
N ALA A 641 -8.92 21.25 -8.20
CA ALA A 641 -10.24 21.42 -8.79
C ALA A 641 -11.08 22.42 -7.98
N LYS A 642 -11.21 23.67 -8.46
CA LYS A 642 -12.05 24.78 -7.95
C LYS A 642 -12.09 24.96 -6.42
N GLY A 643 -11.36 25.95 -5.89
CA GLY A 643 -11.59 26.43 -4.52
C GLY A 643 -10.42 27.15 -3.85
N ALA A 644 -9.19 26.93 -4.30
CA ALA A 644 -8.01 27.58 -3.72
C ALA A 644 -7.68 28.91 -4.42
N ALA A 645 -7.73 30.01 -3.66
CA ALA A 645 -7.12 31.28 -4.06
C ALA A 645 -5.60 31.10 -4.10
N GLY A 646 -5.04 30.86 -5.29
CA GLY A 646 -3.60 30.83 -5.47
C GLY A 646 -3.00 32.19 -5.12
N ILE A 647 -1.97 32.21 -4.27
CA ILE A 647 -1.19 33.43 -4.02
C ILE A 647 -0.43 33.75 -5.31
N ALA A 648 -1.01 34.61 -6.14
CA ALA A 648 -0.27 35.30 -7.18
C ALA A 648 0.76 36.19 -6.48
N GLY A 649 2.03 35.80 -6.53
CA GLY A 649 3.12 36.65 -6.04
C GLY A 649 3.07 38.01 -6.75
N PRO A 650 3.12 39.14 -6.03
CA PRO A 650 3.00 40.46 -6.66
C PRO A 650 4.17 40.69 -7.63
N GLY A 651 3.87 41.07 -8.87
CA GLY A 651 4.87 41.58 -9.83
C GLY A 651 5.20 40.75 -11.06
N SER A 652 4.37 39.78 -11.51
CA SER A 652 4.57 39.13 -12.82
C SER A 652 3.90 39.93 -13.96
N PRO A 653 4.64 40.53 -14.91
CA PRO A 653 4.06 41.26 -16.04
C PRO A 653 3.43 40.29 -17.05
N ALA A 654 2.28 40.71 -17.62
CA ALA A 654 1.54 39.94 -18.61
C ALA A 654 2.42 39.64 -19.84
N GLY A 655 2.56 38.34 -20.17
CA GLY A 655 3.29 37.88 -21.35
C GLY A 655 4.60 37.13 -21.08
N THR A 656 5.08 37.04 -19.83
CA THR A 656 6.14 36.09 -19.49
C THR A 656 5.57 34.66 -19.35
N PRO A 657 6.30 33.60 -19.75
CA PRO A 657 5.89 32.23 -19.43
C PRO A 657 5.88 32.08 -17.91
N THR A 658 4.68 31.94 -17.34
CA THR A 658 4.49 31.87 -15.89
C THR A 658 5.45 30.84 -15.28
N PRO A 659 6.20 31.16 -14.21
CA PRO A 659 6.98 30.15 -13.50
C PRO A 659 6.04 29.01 -13.13
N LEU A 660 6.51 27.76 -13.29
CA LEU A 660 5.71 26.53 -13.19
C LEU A 660 5.17 26.32 -11.77
N PHE A 661 4.09 27.06 -11.50
CA PHE A 661 3.23 27.16 -10.32
C PHE A 661 3.89 27.52 -8.98
N PRO A 662 3.67 28.75 -8.45
CA PRO A 662 3.87 29.00 -7.02
C PRO A 662 2.93 28.12 -6.19
N ALA A 663 3.30 27.88 -4.92
CA ALA A 663 2.62 26.93 -4.06
C ALA A 663 1.09 27.15 -4.00
N TYR A 664 0.33 26.11 -4.35
CA TYR A 664 -1.14 26.15 -4.32
C TYR A 664 -1.73 26.29 -2.90
N CYS A 665 -0.92 26.05 -1.88
CA CYS A 665 -1.34 26.00 -0.49
C CYS A 665 -0.67 27.10 0.34
N THR A 666 -1.33 27.47 1.43
CA THR A 666 -0.86 28.48 2.38
C THR A 666 0.52 28.14 2.94
N PRO A 667 1.31 29.16 3.35
CA PRO A 667 2.52 28.96 4.14
C PRO A 667 2.18 28.14 5.39
N GLY A 668 2.65 26.89 5.44
CA GLY A 668 2.29 25.94 6.48
C GLY A 668 1.98 24.54 5.95
N VAL A 669 1.31 24.37 4.81
CA VAL A 669 1.00 23.03 4.26
C VAL A 669 2.13 22.48 3.36
N ALA A 670 2.82 23.39 2.66
CA ALA A 670 4.09 23.16 1.94
C ALA A 670 4.13 21.91 1.02
N TRP A 671 3.34 21.93 -0.06
CA TRP A 671 3.44 20.94 -1.14
C TRP A 671 4.60 21.22 -2.08
N TRP A 672 5.18 20.16 -2.65
CA TRP A 672 6.08 20.24 -3.79
C TRP A 672 5.37 19.74 -5.05
N VAL A 673 5.20 20.62 -6.05
CA VAL A 673 4.62 20.24 -7.35
C VAL A 673 5.63 20.51 -8.46
N GLU A 674 6.21 19.45 -9.03
CA GLU A 674 6.98 19.55 -10.27
C GLU A 674 6.10 19.15 -11.46
N GLN A 675 5.56 20.15 -12.14
CA GLN A 675 4.75 19.92 -13.33
C GLN A 675 5.62 19.63 -14.56
N LYS A 676 5.38 18.48 -15.20
CA LYS A 676 5.74 18.25 -16.61
C LYS A 676 4.54 18.52 -17.50
N ARG A 677 4.77 18.96 -18.74
CA ARG A 677 3.70 19.10 -19.75
C ARG A 677 2.98 17.76 -19.94
N ALA A 678 1.66 17.78 -20.12
CA ALA A 678 0.89 16.57 -20.42
C ALA A 678 1.49 15.83 -21.64
N GLY A 679 1.61 14.50 -21.55
CA GLY A 679 2.27 13.67 -22.56
C GLY A 679 3.81 13.69 -22.54
N ALA A 680 4.47 14.52 -21.73
CA ALA A 680 5.93 14.45 -21.54
C ALA A 680 6.31 13.33 -20.57
N ALA A 681 7.23 12.46 -20.97
CA ALA A 681 7.69 11.35 -20.14
C ALA A 681 8.63 11.82 -19.01
N LEU A 682 8.39 11.32 -17.79
CA LEU A 682 9.37 11.38 -16.70
C LEU A 682 10.46 10.32 -16.87
N SER A 683 11.64 10.59 -16.31
CA SER A 683 12.78 9.68 -16.32
C SER A 683 13.46 9.70 -14.95
N PRO A 684 13.48 8.57 -14.21
CA PRO A 684 12.84 7.30 -14.54
C PRO A 684 11.30 7.40 -14.53
N PRO A 685 10.58 6.58 -15.31
CA PRO A 685 9.11 6.56 -15.29
C PRO A 685 8.57 5.98 -13.98
N ASP A 686 9.21 4.94 -13.43
CA ASP A 686 8.99 4.41 -12.08
C ASP A 686 10.18 4.78 -11.20
N LEU A 687 9.90 5.51 -10.11
CA LEU A 687 10.89 5.98 -9.15
C LEU A 687 11.35 4.86 -8.21
N PHE A 688 10.51 3.87 -7.90
CA PHE A 688 10.83 2.85 -6.90
C PHE A 688 12.01 1.94 -7.33
N PRO A 689 12.06 1.36 -8.54
CA PRO A 689 13.22 0.63 -9.03
C PRO A 689 14.50 1.45 -9.03
N ALA A 690 14.43 2.77 -9.26
CA ALA A 690 15.61 3.64 -9.18
C ALA A 690 16.08 3.88 -7.73
N MET A 691 15.14 4.07 -6.80
CA MET A 691 15.44 4.15 -5.36
C MET A 691 16.01 2.82 -4.82
N VAL A 692 15.47 1.68 -5.26
CA VAL A 692 15.97 0.34 -4.88
C VAL A 692 17.33 0.06 -5.51
N ALA A 693 17.53 0.34 -6.80
CA ALA A 693 18.83 0.14 -7.47
C ALA A 693 19.94 0.97 -6.82
N THR A 694 19.67 2.23 -6.48
CA THR A 694 20.64 3.07 -5.73
C THR A 694 20.82 2.61 -4.28
N ARG A 695 19.85 1.92 -3.66
CA ARG A 695 20.05 1.23 -2.36
C ARG A 695 20.93 -0.02 -2.53
N GLN A 696 20.66 -0.90 -3.48
CA GLN A 696 21.49 -2.09 -3.78
C GLN A 696 22.96 -1.70 -4.01
N GLN A 697 23.21 -0.67 -4.82
CA GLN A 697 24.56 -0.15 -5.09
C GLN A 697 25.29 0.36 -3.83
N ARG A 698 24.56 0.81 -2.81
CA ARG A 698 25.12 1.23 -1.50
C ARG A 698 25.28 0.08 -0.50
N LEU A 699 24.58 -1.04 -0.69
CA LEU A 699 24.58 -2.21 0.20
C LEU A 699 25.52 -3.34 -0.24
N ALA A 700 26.19 -3.19 -1.38
CA ALA A 700 27.33 -4.02 -1.78
C ALA A 700 28.55 -3.77 -0.86
N ILE A 701 28.47 -4.22 0.39
CA ILE A 701 29.59 -4.19 1.33
C ILE A 701 30.67 -5.16 0.79
N PRO A 702 31.90 -4.69 0.51
CA PRO A 702 32.98 -5.59 0.13
C PRO A 702 33.22 -6.60 1.25
N ALA A 703 33.34 -7.89 0.90
CA ALA A 703 33.67 -8.92 1.87
C ALA A 703 34.97 -8.52 2.60
N VAL A 704 34.87 -8.30 3.92
CA VAL A 704 36.02 -7.92 4.75
C VAL A 704 37.01 -9.08 4.75
N ARG A 705 37.99 -9.02 3.84
CA ARG A 705 39.16 -9.90 3.88
C ARG A 705 39.86 -9.62 5.20
N ARG A 706 39.77 -10.54 6.16
CA ARG A 706 40.69 -10.57 7.29
C ARG A 706 42.11 -10.58 6.70
N PRO A 707 43.03 -9.73 7.18
CA PRO A 707 44.43 -9.90 6.83
C PRO A 707 44.85 -11.31 7.27
N LYS A 708 45.54 -12.03 6.39
CA LYS A 708 46.26 -13.23 6.78
C LYS A 708 47.49 -12.76 7.54
N ASN A 709 47.57 -13.13 8.81
CA ASN A 709 48.84 -13.28 9.51
C ASN A 709 49.38 -14.68 9.19
#